data_AF-Q21XF4-F1
#
_entry.id   AF-Q21XF4-F1
#
_cell.length_a   1.000
_cell.length_b   1.000
_cell.length_c   1.000
_cell.angle_alpha   90.00
_cell.angle_beta   90.00
_cell.angle_gamma   90.00
#
_symmetry.space_group_name_H-M   'P 1'
#
loop_
_entity.id
_entity.type
_entity.pdbx_description
1 polymer ?
#
loop_
_entity_poly.entity_id
_entity_poly.type
_entity_poly.pdbx_seq_one_letter_code
_entity_poly.pdbx_strand_id
1 'polypeptide(L)'
;MQNSRERLGELVKSMREHKKLSQDALSSALPGINRSNIAHLEQGLRLPRADILEQICIHLDIPKNYWMEFLDQDVQTRSDFEEQLAELCGRSVTLDRHETSTRLVADKAIKRLFDGTNSEFQLHNLFNSILVFYGVRPASQQFFKKYFKTNSFTSPTAFRNSVLIYQEDAVRMYSTFEDGYEKLNKATNIDQCLAAIDIKDIKGYSDRADWKIPNEIVDERLPDLGYISAARVKQENDERGTLSRFLKSLATAFREKDPSRAIADIPSKTKIRMDSLLRKFESHFQHGLFSSLFAPSADEIDLEADRLAPKSDDEIKQMGHTQMQALENLAFYLASDFLDVYVATSMRSDADFVSVNTFTEKLFFHSQVKDLKLRHFNPTQSWIDDRIAKGLVEALMLKRASVTIYMAQKTDTFGKDSEASVALGQGKPVIVYVPRLSFPDGSHDTESLFKKNRIELLGMLDDKERDSIDESVDQQAIFGYVLTALLVMLDDSELGQIAETHWADFDLYEEQSRIPENFRSKYRKWLDACKRGDHTSISIQDFRESIINAFVANAIIFERRARLFREIHPLALQVILSTGVLNGILVVRTVDQCATILSKLIKNNLSLEFIKDSANYRLIEKDTGSTVRVISRNRLLLNAFSMHYHQVNL
;
A
#
# COMPACT_ATOMS: atom_id res chain seq x y z
N MET A 1 31.59 31.91 17.25
CA MET A 1 30.94 31.50 15.98
C MET A 1 30.62 30.02 16.10
N GLN A 2 29.41 29.64 15.73
CA GLN A 2 28.91 28.26 15.79
C GLN A 2 29.70 27.38 14.82
N ASN A 3 30.41 26.38 15.34
CA ASN A 3 31.14 25.38 14.59
C ASN A 3 30.35 24.07 14.67
N SER A 4 29.34 23.89 13.82
CA SER A 4 28.69 22.58 13.63
C SER A 4 29.35 21.84 12.46
N ARG A 5 29.36 20.50 12.49
CA ARG A 5 29.88 19.69 11.38
C ARG A 5 29.22 20.02 10.04
N GLU A 6 27.91 20.26 10.05
CA GLU A 6 27.15 20.69 8.86
C GLU A 6 27.62 22.04 8.33
N ARG A 7 27.83 23.03 9.21
CA ARG A 7 28.38 24.34 8.79
C ARG A 7 29.79 24.25 8.27
N LEU A 8 30.62 23.40 8.86
CA LEU A 8 31.95 23.13 8.33
C LEU A 8 31.85 22.49 6.94
N GLY A 9 30.94 21.53 6.74
CA GLY A 9 30.66 20.92 5.44
C GLY A 9 30.19 21.93 4.39
N GLU A 10 29.23 22.78 4.74
CA GLU A 10 28.73 23.88 3.89
C GLU A 10 29.85 24.87 3.54
N LEU A 11 30.68 25.22 4.52
CA LEU A 11 31.83 26.11 4.32
C LEU A 11 32.88 25.48 3.42
N VAL A 12 33.20 24.20 3.61
CA VAL A 12 34.10 23.42 2.75
C VAL A 12 33.56 23.40 1.31
N LYS A 13 32.27 23.10 1.13
CA LYS A 13 31.62 23.10 -0.18
C LYS A 13 31.69 24.48 -0.83
N SER A 14 31.32 25.53 -0.09
CA SER A 14 31.31 26.91 -0.59
C SER A 14 32.71 27.38 -1.01
N MET A 15 33.73 27.09 -0.20
CA MET A 15 35.12 27.46 -0.51
C MET A 15 35.70 26.65 -1.67
N ARG A 16 35.35 25.36 -1.79
CA ARG A 16 35.70 24.53 -2.95
C ARG A 16 35.10 25.10 -4.24
N GLU A 17 33.80 25.41 -4.21
CA GLU A 17 33.08 25.97 -5.36
C GLU A 17 33.59 27.36 -5.73
N HIS A 18 33.93 28.20 -4.74
CA HIS A 18 34.57 29.49 -4.96
C HIS A 18 35.93 29.36 -5.68
N LYS A 19 36.71 28.32 -5.35
CA LYS A 19 37.95 27.97 -6.06
C LYS A 19 37.71 27.24 -7.40
N LYS A 20 36.46 27.05 -7.83
CA LYS A 20 36.05 26.36 -9.07
C LYS A 20 36.57 24.91 -9.18
N LEU A 21 36.73 24.24 -8.04
CA LEU A 21 37.15 22.84 -8.00
C LEU A 21 35.93 21.92 -7.97
N SER A 22 35.92 20.85 -8.76
CA SER A 22 34.99 19.73 -8.56
C SER A 22 35.43 18.88 -7.37
N GLN A 23 34.55 18.01 -6.86
CA GLN A 23 34.93 17.05 -5.81
C GLN A 23 36.08 16.14 -6.27
N ASP A 24 36.06 15.69 -7.54
CA ASP A 24 37.12 14.88 -8.13
C ASP A 24 38.44 15.63 -8.25
N ALA A 25 38.39 16.90 -8.65
CA ALA A 25 39.58 17.75 -8.73
C ALA A 25 40.20 17.99 -7.35
N LEU A 26 39.39 18.20 -6.32
CA LEU A 26 39.88 18.36 -4.95
C LEU A 26 40.46 17.04 -4.40
N SER A 27 39.84 15.88 -4.66
CA SER A 27 40.43 14.60 -4.26
C SER A 27 41.72 14.27 -5.00
N SER A 28 41.87 14.73 -6.25
CA SER A 28 43.10 14.52 -7.02
C SER A 28 44.25 15.42 -6.56
N ALA A 29 43.92 16.59 -5.98
CA ALA A 29 44.90 17.56 -5.49
C ALA A 29 45.48 17.20 -4.10
N LEU A 30 44.86 16.26 -3.37
CA LEU A 30 45.22 15.93 -2.00
C LEU A 30 45.47 14.41 -1.84
N PRO A 31 46.62 14.00 -1.29
CA PRO A 31 46.96 12.58 -1.17
C PRO A 31 46.07 11.87 -0.13
N GLY A 32 45.62 10.66 -0.45
CA GLY A 32 44.88 9.79 0.49
C GLY A 32 43.39 10.14 0.66
N ILE A 33 42.84 10.99 -0.21
CA ILE A 33 41.42 11.37 -0.23
C ILE A 33 40.75 10.83 -1.48
N ASN A 34 39.53 10.33 -1.35
CA ASN A 34 38.67 10.01 -2.49
C ASN A 34 37.46 10.98 -2.54
N ARG A 35 36.78 11.01 -3.68
CA ARG A 35 35.60 11.85 -3.90
C ARG A 35 34.50 11.63 -2.84
N SER A 36 34.27 10.39 -2.42
CA SER A 36 33.25 10.04 -1.42
C SER A 36 33.54 10.65 -0.05
N ASN A 37 34.81 10.72 0.36
CA ASN A 37 35.22 11.37 1.61
C ASN A 37 34.88 12.87 1.59
N ILE A 38 35.10 13.54 0.46
CA ILE A 38 34.75 14.95 0.28
C ILE A 38 33.22 15.13 0.29
N ALA A 39 32.49 14.27 -0.43
CA ALA A 39 31.04 14.31 -0.45
C ALA A 39 30.43 14.14 0.94
N HIS A 40 30.92 13.19 1.74
CA HIS A 40 30.44 12.99 3.12
C HIS A 40 30.79 14.16 4.05
N LEU A 41 31.96 14.79 3.88
CA LEU A 41 32.32 15.99 4.63
C LEU A 41 31.40 17.16 4.28
N GLU A 42 31.18 17.41 2.99
CA GLU A 42 30.33 18.51 2.51
C GLU A 42 28.87 18.36 2.90
N GLN A 43 28.40 17.12 3.01
CA GLN A 43 27.05 16.79 3.49
C GLN A 43 26.96 16.80 5.02
N GLY A 44 28.05 17.06 5.74
CA GLY A 44 28.11 17.02 7.21
C GLY A 44 27.97 15.61 7.80
N LEU A 45 27.98 14.56 6.97
CA LEU A 45 27.73 13.17 7.38
C LEU A 45 28.91 12.57 8.15
N ARG A 46 30.14 12.86 7.71
CA ARG A 46 31.34 12.27 8.32
C ARG A 46 32.54 13.18 8.16
N LEU A 47 33.22 13.46 9.27
CA LEU A 47 34.53 14.09 9.24
C LEU A 47 35.58 13.06 8.78
N PRO A 48 36.49 13.41 7.87
CA PRO A 48 37.65 12.60 7.59
C PRO A 48 38.59 12.59 8.81
N ARG A 49 39.63 11.75 8.76
CA ARG A 49 40.66 11.73 9.79
C ARG A 49 41.25 13.13 9.99
N ALA A 50 41.71 13.45 11.20
CA ALA A 50 42.14 14.81 11.57
C ALA A 50 43.24 15.35 10.62
N ASP A 51 44.21 14.53 10.25
CA ASP A 51 45.27 14.86 9.27
C ASP A 51 44.69 15.24 7.90
N ILE A 52 43.66 14.53 7.46
CA ILE A 52 42.98 14.75 6.18
C ILE A 52 42.10 16.00 6.25
N LEU A 53 41.34 16.18 7.33
CA LEU A 53 40.49 17.36 7.52
C LEU A 53 41.34 18.64 7.51
N GLU A 54 42.46 18.63 8.24
CA GLU A 54 43.42 19.71 8.25
C GLU A 54 43.95 20.02 6.84
N GLN A 55 44.33 19.00 6.06
CA GLN A 55 44.78 19.19 4.67
C GLN A 55 43.72 19.85 3.79
N ILE A 56 42.47 19.38 3.85
CA ILE A 56 41.36 19.96 3.08
C ILE A 56 41.16 21.43 3.44
N CYS A 57 41.06 21.71 4.74
CA CYS A 57 40.76 23.06 5.22
C CYS A 57 41.90 24.04 4.93
N ILE A 58 43.16 23.61 5.03
CA ILE A 58 44.32 24.41 4.63
C ILE A 58 44.31 24.66 3.11
N HIS A 59 44.08 23.63 2.28
CA HIS A 59 44.07 23.78 0.82
C HIS A 59 42.96 24.72 0.31
N LEU A 60 41.81 24.71 0.99
CA LEU A 60 40.67 25.59 0.69
C LEU A 60 40.78 26.97 1.35
N ASP A 61 41.88 27.29 2.03
CA ASP A 61 42.10 28.55 2.76
C ASP A 61 41.01 28.84 3.81
N ILE A 62 40.49 27.81 4.47
CA ILE A 62 39.48 27.97 5.52
C ILE A 62 40.19 28.41 6.81
N PRO A 63 39.78 29.53 7.43
CA PRO A 63 40.43 30.02 8.65
C PRO A 63 40.38 29.00 9.80
N LYS A 64 41.49 28.85 10.53
CA LYS A 64 41.69 27.80 11.54
C LYS A 64 40.60 27.76 12.63
N ASN A 65 40.02 28.90 12.98
CA ASN A 65 38.96 29.01 13.99
C ASN A 65 37.66 28.28 13.61
N TYR A 66 37.48 27.88 12.35
CA TYR A 66 36.29 27.14 11.90
C TYR A 66 36.44 25.61 11.95
N TRP A 67 37.67 25.09 11.98
CA TRP A 67 37.91 23.64 11.83
C TRP A 67 38.86 23.03 12.85
N MET A 68 39.68 23.82 13.54
CA MET A 68 40.72 23.30 14.45
C MET A 68 40.15 22.47 15.60
N GLU A 69 38.99 22.84 16.13
CA GLU A 69 38.32 22.10 17.21
C GLU A 69 37.86 20.70 16.78
N PHE A 70 37.61 20.48 15.48
CA PHE A 70 37.22 19.17 14.97
C PHE A 70 38.40 18.21 14.81
N LEU A 71 39.64 18.67 15.03
CA LEU A 71 40.81 17.81 15.11
C LEU A 71 40.90 17.09 16.47
N ASP A 72 40.23 17.61 17.49
CA ASP A 72 40.23 17.04 18.83
C ASP A 72 39.32 15.81 18.88
N GLN A 73 39.90 14.66 19.24
CA GLN A 73 39.19 13.39 19.35
C GLN A 73 38.11 13.41 20.44
N ASP A 74 38.31 14.18 21.52
CA ASP A 74 37.33 14.32 22.59
C ASP A 74 36.11 15.14 22.09
N VAL A 75 36.35 16.17 21.26
CA VAL A 75 35.27 16.94 20.59
C VAL A 75 34.51 16.07 19.58
N GLN A 76 35.21 15.23 18.81
CA GLN A 76 34.55 14.28 17.90
C GLN A 76 33.67 13.29 18.67
N THR A 77 34.18 12.74 19.77
CA THR A 77 33.44 11.80 20.63
C THR A 77 32.22 12.47 21.26
N ARG A 78 32.35 13.72 21.74
CA ARG A 78 31.19 14.51 22.21
C ARG A 78 30.17 14.70 21.11
N SER A 79 30.60 15.11 19.91
CA SER A 79 29.68 15.34 18.80
C SER A 79 28.92 14.06 18.40
N ASP A 80 29.58 12.91 18.39
CA ASP A 80 28.94 11.63 18.10
C ASP A 80 27.94 11.25 19.21
N PHE A 81 28.31 11.48 20.48
CA PHE A 81 27.41 11.29 21.61
C PHE A 81 26.19 12.21 21.55
N GLU A 82 26.37 13.49 21.24
CA GLU A 82 25.29 14.48 21.09
C GLU A 82 24.31 14.09 19.99
N GLU A 83 24.82 13.60 18.85
CA GLU A 83 23.97 13.10 17.77
C GLU A 83 23.09 11.95 18.27
N GLN A 84 23.68 10.94 18.91
CA GLN A 84 22.92 9.78 19.39
C GLN A 84 21.97 10.14 20.55
N LEU A 85 22.36 11.09 21.41
CA LEU A 85 21.50 11.58 22.48
C LEU A 85 20.31 12.36 21.89
N ALA A 86 20.51 13.14 20.83
CA ALA A 86 19.42 13.83 20.14
C ALA A 86 18.42 12.84 19.54
N GLU A 87 18.91 11.76 18.94
CA GLU A 87 18.13 10.67 18.37
C GLU A 87 17.33 9.89 19.44
N LEU A 88 17.93 9.68 20.62
CA LEU A 88 17.27 9.05 21.77
C LEU A 88 16.08 9.88 22.30
N CYS A 89 16.28 11.19 22.49
CA CYS A 89 15.28 12.05 23.12
C CYS A 89 14.39 12.81 22.12
N GLY A 90 14.58 12.61 20.81
CA GLY A 90 13.78 13.26 19.76
C GLY A 90 13.95 14.78 19.64
N ARG A 91 15.01 15.34 20.23
CA ARG A 91 15.27 16.79 20.22
C ARG A 91 16.76 17.11 20.07
N SER A 92 17.06 18.25 19.47
CA SER A 92 18.45 18.72 19.35
C SER A 92 19.05 18.98 20.73
N VAL A 93 20.26 18.46 20.96
CA VAL A 93 21.08 18.68 22.15
C VAL A 93 22.48 19.11 21.71
N THR A 94 23.08 20.07 22.42
CA THR A 94 24.44 20.54 22.12
C THR A 94 25.01 21.31 23.31
N LEU A 95 26.32 21.21 23.53
CA LEU A 95 27.04 22.05 24.49
C LEU A 95 27.67 23.31 23.90
N ASP A 96 27.46 23.61 22.62
CA ASP A 96 28.14 24.72 21.93
C ASP A 96 27.92 26.11 22.56
N ARG A 97 26.80 26.26 23.29
CA ARG A 97 26.43 27.51 23.98
C ARG A 97 26.98 27.59 25.41
N HIS A 98 27.64 26.54 25.90
CA HIS A 98 28.21 26.49 27.24
C HIS A 98 29.65 27.01 27.27
N GLU A 99 30.09 27.45 28.45
CA GLU A 99 31.47 27.86 28.69
C GLU A 99 32.46 26.73 28.39
N THR A 100 33.67 27.08 27.95
CA THR A 100 34.73 26.11 27.61
C THR A 100 35.08 25.19 28.77
N SER A 101 35.10 25.71 30.00
CA SER A 101 35.30 24.93 31.23
C SER A 101 34.25 23.81 31.37
N THR A 102 32.98 24.13 31.15
CA THR A 102 31.86 23.17 31.21
C THR A 102 31.98 22.11 30.11
N ARG A 103 32.30 22.53 28.88
CA ARG A 103 32.53 21.61 27.76
C ARG A 103 33.65 20.61 28.06
N LEU A 104 34.79 21.07 28.57
CA LEU A 104 35.92 20.20 28.93
C LEU A 104 35.58 19.19 30.03
N VAL A 105 34.72 19.55 30.99
CA VAL A 105 34.26 18.61 32.02
C VAL A 105 33.33 17.55 31.41
N ALA A 106 32.42 17.96 30.53
CA ALA A 106 31.53 17.04 29.83
C ALA A 106 32.32 16.09 28.91
N ASP A 107 33.30 16.59 28.15
CA ASP A 107 34.17 15.79 27.28
C ASP A 107 34.87 14.66 28.06
N LYS A 108 35.44 14.98 29.24
CA LYS A 108 36.05 13.99 30.13
C LYS A 108 35.03 12.97 30.67
N ALA A 109 33.83 13.41 31.01
CA ALA A 109 32.79 12.52 31.50
C ALA A 109 32.30 11.56 30.41
N ILE A 110 32.10 12.06 29.18
CA ILE A 110 31.73 11.26 28.01
C ILE A 110 32.84 10.26 27.66
N LYS A 111 34.11 10.68 27.70
CA LYS A 111 35.24 9.76 27.52
C LYS A 111 35.20 8.63 28.54
N ARG A 112 35.04 8.97 29.83
CA ARG A 112 34.91 8.00 30.91
C ARG A 112 33.72 7.05 30.74
N LEU A 113 32.64 7.51 30.12
CA LEU A 113 31.48 6.66 29.80
C LEU A 113 31.89 5.53 28.85
N PHE A 114 32.78 5.80 27.90
CA PHE A 114 33.23 4.87 26.86
C PHE A 114 34.52 4.09 27.18
N ASP A 115 35.15 4.33 28.33
CA ASP A 115 36.42 3.69 28.72
C ASP A 115 36.30 2.18 29.04
N GLY A 116 35.08 1.63 29.12
CA GLY A 116 34.84 0.19 29.30
C GLY A 116 35.15 -0.37 30.70
N THR A 117 35.48 0.48 31.68
CA THR A 117 35.92 0.07 33.03
C THR A 117 34.82 0.10 34.09
N ASN A 118 33.64 0.64 33.77
CA ASN A 118 32.57 0.87 34.72
C ASN A 118 31.59 -0.33 34.80
N SER A 119 31.10 -0.65 36.00
CA SER A 119 29.96 -1.54 36.20
C SER A 119 28.65 -0.91 35.67
N GLU A 120 27.61 -1.73 35.46
CA GLU A 120 26.31 -1.25 34.98
C GLU A 120 25.71 -0.13 35.86
N PHE A 121 25.81 -0.26 37.19
CA PHE A 121 25.35 0.77 38.13
C PHE A 121 26.17 2.07 38.02
N GLN A 122 27.49 1.96 37.84
CA GLN A 122 28.35 3.13 37.64
C GLN A 122 28.08 3.80 36.29
N LEU A 123 27.84 3.02 35.23
CA LEU A 123 27.46 3.54 33.91
C LEU A 123 26.15 4.29 33.96
N HIS A 124 25.13 3.74 34.64
CA HIS A 124 23.85 4.42 34.80
C HIS A 124 23.99 5.77 35.51
N ASN A 125 24.71 5.81 36.62
CA ASN A 125 24.96 7.05 37.36
C ASN A 125 25.77 8.06 36.54
N LEU A 126 26.81 7.60 35.83
CA LEU A 126 27.64 8.45 34.98
C LEU A 126 26.84 9.00 33.79
N PHE A 127 26.05 8.15 33.13
CA PHE A 127 25.16 8.56 32.05
C PHE A 127 24.18 9.63 32.53
N ASN A 128 23.49 9.40 33.65
CA ASN A 128 22.59 10.40 34.23
C ASN A 128 23.28 11.71 34.62
N SER A 129 24.52 11.64 35.11
CA SER A 129 25.32 12.84 35.38
C SER A 129 25.62 13.61 34.10
N ILE A 130 25.90 12.91 32.99
CA ILE A 130 26.13 13.53 31.68
C ILE A 130 24.86 14.18 31.14
N LEU A 131 23.69 13.55 31.30
CA LEU A 131 22.40 14.10 30.83
C LEU A 131 22.09 15.48 31.41
N VAL A 132 22.61 15.82 32.60
CA VAL A 132 22.44 17.14 33.23
C VAL A 132 23.03 18.25 32.36
N PHE A 133 24.21 18.05 31.74
CA PHE A 133 24.82 19.06 30.87
C PHE A 133 23.92 19.42 29.68
N TYR A 134 23.07 18.49 29.25
CA TYR A 134 22.16 18.63 28.12
C TYR A 134 20.73 19.02 28.52
N GLY A 135 20.45 19.18 29.82
CA GLY A 135 19.10 19.40 30.33
C GLY A 135 18.12 18.28 29.97
N VAL A 136 18.62 17.06 29.75
CA VAL A 136 17.81 15.86 29.47
C VAL A 136 17.42 15.21 30.79
N ARG A 137 16.17 14.76 30.91
CA ARG A 137 15.70 14.11 32.14
C ARG A 137 16.54 12.84 32.40
N PRO A 138 16.93 12.55 33.67
CA PRO A 138 17.67 11.34 33.98
C PRO A 138 16.93 10.08 33.52
N ALA A 139 17.67 9.11 32.99
CA ALA A 139 17.15 7.79 32.69
C ALA A 139 16.86 7.03 33.99
N SER A 140 15.68 6.43 34.10
CA SER A 140 15.31 5.53 35.16
C SER A 140 16.11 4.24 35.06
N GLN A 141 16.26 3.54 36.18
CA GLN A 141 17.01 2.29 36.21
C GLN A 141 16.39 1.23 35.28
N GLN A 142 15.07 1.21 35.15
CA GLN A 142 14.38 0.25 34.29
C GLN A 142 14.61 0.54 32.82
N PHE A 143 14.49 1.81 32.41
CA PHE A 143 14.74 2.22 31.03
C PHE A 143 16.17 1.92 30.63
N PHE A 144 17.11 2.27 31.51
CA PHE A 144 18.51 1.97 31.32
C PHE A 144 18.70 0.46 31.16
N LYS A 145 18.23 -0.38 32.09
CA LYS A 145 18.38 -1.85 31.99
C LYS A 145 17.78 -2.47 30.72
N LYS A 146 16.67 -1.93 30.23
CA LYS A 146 16.00 -2.43 29.02
C LYS A 146 16.85 -2.18 27.76
N TYR A 147 17.32 -0.95 27.59
CA TYR A 147 17.92 -0.50 26.32
C TYR A 147 19.44 -0.33 26.37
N PHE A 148 20.00 -0.10 27.55
CA PHE A 148 21.42 0.18 27.77
C PHE A 148 22.06 -0.82 28.73
N LYS A 149 23.04 -1.55 28.24
CA LYS A 149 23.85 -2.50 29.02
C LYS A 149 25.30 -2.04 29.05
N THR A 150 26.17 -2.73 29.78
CA THR A 150 27.61 -2.43 29.80
C THR A 150 28.20 -2.34 28.39
N ASN A 151 27.75 -3.23 27.50
CA ASN A 151 28.21 -3.31 26.12
C ASN A 151 27.81 -2.09 25.28
N SER A 152 26.72 -1.39 25.66
CA SER A 152 26.21 -0.20 24.99
C SER A 152 27.18 0.97 25.05
N PHE A 153 28.09 0.99 26.03
CA PHE A 153 29.07 2.07 26.20
C PHE A 153 30.50 1.59 25.96
N THR A 154 30.70 0.59 25.09
CA THR A 154 32.06 0.21 24.64
C THR A 154 32.61 1.12 23.55
N SER A 155 31.73 1.83 22.84
CA SER A 155 32.07 2.82 21.82
C SER A 155 30.84 3.67 21.47
N PRO A 156 31.01 4.84 20.82
CA PRO A 156 29.90 5.61 20.27
C PRO A 156 29.00 4.78 19.32
N THR A 157 29.59 3.86 18.56
CA THR A 157 28.85 2.94 17.67
C THR A 157 27.98 1.96 18.46
N ALA A 158 28.47 1.41 19.58
CA ALA A 158 27.67 0.53 20.42
C ALA A 158 26.50 1.27 21.09
N PHE A 159 26.71 2.54 21.44
CA PHE A 159 25.65 3.40 21.98
C PHE A 159 24.59 3.67 20.92
N ARG A 160 25.00 4.04 19.70
CA ARG A 160 24.11 4.16 18.54
C ARG A 160 23.25 2.90 18.33
N ASN A 161 23.86 1.72 18.34
CA ASN A 161 23.11 0.47 18.17
C ASN A 161 22.06 0.25 19.27
N SER A 162 22.37 0.68 20.50
CA SER A 162 21.42 0.60 21.62
C SER A 162 20.27 1.60 21.48
N VAL A 163 20.56 2.81 20.97
CA VAL A 163 19.53 3.80 20.61
C VAL A 163 18.63 3.28 19.50
N LEU A 164 19.18 2.59 18.49
CA LEU A 164 18.39 1.98 17.41
C LEU A 164 17.39 0.93 17.93
N ILE A 165 17.79 0.07 18.87
CA ILE A 165 16.89 -0.91 19.50
C ILE A 165 15.72 -0.19 20.21
N TYR A 166 16.00 0.91 20.92
CA TYR A 166 14.95 1.75 21.50
C TYR A 166 14.05 2.37 20.42
N GLN A 167 14.62 2.89 19.34
CA GLN A 167 13.86 3.53 18.27
C GLN A 167 12.93 2.54 17.54
N GLU A 168 13.36 1.28 17.37
CA GLU A 168 12.56 0.19 16.82
C GLU A 168 11.28 -0.08 17.63
N ASP A 169 11.38 -0.09 18.96
CA ASP A 169 10.22 -0.21 19.84
C ASP A 169 9.37 1.07 19.83
N ALA A 170 10.02 2.23 19.95
CA ALA A 170 9.35 3.51 20.12
C ALA A 170 8.53 3.91 18.89
N VAL A 171 9.04 3.67 17.67
CA VAL A 171 8.34 4.01 16.42
C VAL A 171 7.04 3.22 16.24
N ARG A 172 6.91 2.06 16.90
CA ARG A 172 5.68 1.23 16.86
C ARG A 172 4.55 1.82 17.71
N MET A 173 4.92 2.59 18.74
CA MET A 173 4.04 2.95 19.86
C MET A 173 3.78 4.45 19.98
N TYR A 174 4.72 5.29 19.55
CA TYR A 174 4.71 6.72 19.83
C TYR A 174 4.84 7.56 18.56
N SER A 175 4.27 8.76 18.59
CA SER A 175 4.28 9.71 17.48
C SER A 175 5.62 10.44 17.33
N THR A 176 6.42 10.49 18.41
CA THR A 176 7.75 11.08 18.45
C THR A 176 8.65 10.30 19.42
N PHE A 177 9.98 10.37 19.23
CA PHE A 177 10.93 9.79 20.19
C PHE A 177 11.02 10.59 21.50
N GLU A 178 10.59 11.84 21.53
CA GLU A 178 10.50 12.60 22.78
C GLU A 178 9.40 12.02 23.69
N ASP A 179 8.21 11.76 23.12
CA ASP A 179 7.10 11.12 23.83
C ASP A 179 7.45 9.68 24.26
N GLY A 180 8.09 8.92 23.37
CA GLY A 180 8.56 7.57 23.68
C GLY A 180 9.59 7.54 24.81
N TYR A 181 10.56 8.45 24.79
CA TYR A 181 11.56 8.55 25.83
C TYR A 181 10.89 8.95 27.14
N GLU A 182 10.02 9.96 27.14
CA GLU A 182 9.31 10.39 28.34
C GLU A 182 8.47 9.28 28.98
N LYS A 183 7.62 8.62 28.20
CA LYS A 183 6.66 7.61 28.70
C LYS A 183 7.38 6.35 29.19
N LEU A 184 8.31 5.80 28.41
CA LEU A 184 9.05 4.60 28.82
C LEU A 184 10.00 4.90 29.98
N ASN A 185 10.56 6.11 30.05
CA ASN A 185 11.45 6.48 31.14
C ASN A 185 10.71 6.66 32.48
N LYS A 186 9.45 7.12 32.45
CA LYS A 186 8.58 7.25 33.63
C LYS A 186 7.91 5.93 34.04
N ALA A 187 7.89 4.92 33.18
CA ALA A 187 7.21 3.67 33.45
C ALA A 187 7.79 2.92 34.65
N THR A 188 6.91 2.46 35.54
CA THR A 188 7.28 1.58 36.66
C THR A 188 7.43 0.12 36.25
N ASN A 189 6.94 -0.24 35.06
CA ASN A 189 7.13 -1.53 34.44
C ASN A 189 7.15 -1.35 32.91
N ILE A 190 8.34 -1.33 32.33
CA ILE A 190 8.51 -1.11 30.89
C ILE A 190 7.93 -2.26 30.06
N ASP A 191 8.07 -3.51 30.50
CA ASP A 191 7.55 -4.64 29.75
C ASP A 191 6.01 -4.59 29.65
N GLN A 192 5.34 -4.07 30.68
CA GLN A 192 3.89 -3.81 30.61
C GLN A 192 3.54 -2.71 29.60
N CYS A 193 4.36 -1.66 29.49
CA CYS A 193 4.16 -0.63 28.46
C CYS A 193 4.38 -1.18 27.05
N LEU A 194 5.33 -2.09 26.87
CA LEU A 194 5.65 -2.73 25.60
C LEU A 194 4.76 -3.93 25.26
N ALA A 195 3.88 -4.36 26.16
CA ALA A 195 2.99 -5.51 25.94
C ALA A 195 2.13 -5.40 24.65
N ALA A 196 1.83 -4.17 24.20
CA ALA A 196 1.11 -3.94 22.95
C ALA A 196 1.89 -4.35 21.69
N ILE A 197 3.22 -4.44 21.77
CA ILE A 197 4.10 -4.81 20.66
C ILE A 197 4.65 -6.24 20.78
N ASP A 198 4.32 -6.93 21.87
CA ASP A 198 4.67 -8.34 22.08
C ASP A 198 3.87 -9.28 21.19
N ILE A 199 4.46 -10.44 20.90
CA ILE A 199 3.80 -11.52 20.17
C ILE A 199 2.57 -11.97 20.97
N LYS A 200 1.43 -12.06 20.29
CA LYS A 200 0.15 -12.46 20.89
C LYS A 200 0.01 -13.97 20.96
N ASP A 201 -0.50 -14.46 22.08
CA ASP A 201 -0.95 -15.86 22.21
C ASP A 201 -2.19 -16.08 21.34
N ILE A 202 -2.20 -17.19 20.60
CA ILE A 202 -3.29 -17.58 19.70
C ILE A 202 -4.21 -18.64 20.29
N LYS A 203 -4.02 -19.10 21.53
CA LYS A 203 -4.91 -20.10 22.16
C LYS A 203 -6.39 -19.69 22.15
N GLY A 204 -6.68 -18.39 22.34
CA GLY A 204 -8.04 -17.88 22.26
C GLY A 204 -8.71 -18.03 20.89
N TYR A 205 -7.94 -18.35 19.84
CA TYR A 205 -8.44 -18.68 18.52
C TYR A 205 -8.65 -20.20 18.35
N SER A 206 -7.73 -21.03 18.85
CA SER A 206 -7.83 -22.49 18.74
C SER A 206 -9.08 -23.05 19.44
N ASP A 207 -9.51 -22.40 20.52
CA ASP A 207 -10.66 -22.82 21.34
C ASP A 207 -12.02 -22.44 20.71
N ARG A 208 -12.02 -21.65 19.64
CA ARG A 208 -13.26 -21.23 18.95
C ARG A 208 -13.87 -22.40 18.18
N ALA A 209 -15.18 -22.33 17.94
CA ALA A 209 -15.82 -23.14 16.90
C ALA A 209 -15.38 -22.66 15.51
N ASP A 210 -15.43 -23.56 14.53
CA ASP A 210 -15.17 -23.18 13.14
C ASP A 210 -16.17 -22.11 12.68
N TRP A 211 -15.66 -21.09 12.00
CA TRP A 211 -16.49 -20.06 11.41
C TRP A 211 -17.10 -20.58 10.11
N LYS A 212 -18.40 -20.84 10.11
CA LYS A 212 -19.16 -21.30 8.95
C LYS A 212 -20.40 -20.46 8.79
N ILE A 213 -20.59 -19.93 7.58
CA ILE A 213 -21.79 -19.20 7.20
C ILE A 213 -22.93 -20.23 7.10
N PRO A 214 -24.13 -19.96 7.65
CA PRO A 214 -25.20 -20.96 7.70
C PRO A 214 -25.65 -21.45 6.32
N ASN A 215 -25.86 -20.52 5.38
CA ASN A 215 -26.39 -20.82 4.06
C ASN A 215 -25.47 -20.20 2.99
N GLU A 216 -24.42 -20.91 2.60
CA GLU A 216 -23.49 -20.46 1.57
C GLU A 216 -24.14 -20.37 0.19
N ILE A 217 -23.93 -19.25 -0.50
CA ILE A 217 -24.45 -18.97 -1.84
C ILE A 217 -23.34 -19.29 -2.83
N VAL A 218 -23.63 -20.17 -3.78
CA VAL A 218 -22.69 -20.58 -4.83
C VAL A 218 -22.42 -19.46 -5.83
N ASP A 219 -21.24 -19.48 -6.46
CA ASP A 219 -20.72 -18.43 -7.34
C ASP A 219 -21.69 -18.02 -8.46
N GLU A 220 -22.39 -18.99 -9.08
CA GLU A 220 -23.33 -18.72 -10.18
C GLU A 220 -24.54 -17.88 -9.73
N ARG A 221 -24.76 -17.77 -8.42
CA ARG A 221 -25.91 -17.11 -7.80
C ARG A 221 -25.57 -15.78 -7.16
N LEU A 222 -24.30 -15.50 -6.89
CA LEU A 222 -23.86 -14.23 -6.32
C LEU A 222 -24.34 -13.00 -7.11
N PRO A 223 -24.41 -13.01 -8.46
CA PRO A 223 -24.97 -11.90 -9.23
C PRO A 223 -26.40 -11.48 -8.86
N ASP A 224 -27.21 -12.39 -8.28
CA ASP A 224 -28.57 -12.07 -7.83
C ASP A 224 -28.61 -11.10 -6.64
N LEU A 225 -27.46 -10.90 -5.98
CA LEU A 225 -27.28 -10.00 -4.85
C LEU A 225 -26.87 -8.58 -5.26
N GLY A 226 -26.99 -8.27 -6.55
CA GLY A 226 -26.80 -6.91 -7.06
C GLY A 226 -27.72 -5.86 -6.40
N TYR A 227 -27.61 -4.62 -6.89
CA TYR A 227 -28.21 -3.43 -6.26
C TYR A 227 -29.74 -3.31 -6.35
N ILE A 228 -30.43 -4.32 -6.91
CA ILE A 228 -31.87 -4.28 -7.15
C ILE A 228 -32.55 -5.49 -6.51
N SER A 229 -33.63 -5.25 -5.75
CA SER A 229 -34.43 -6.35 -5.19
C SER A 229 -35.25 -7.07 -6.25
N ALA A 230 -35.51 -8.35 -6.04
CA ALA A 230 -36.40 -9.14 -6.90
C ALA A 230 -37.78 -8.49 -7.04
N ALA A 231 -38.29 -7.88 -5.96
CA ALA A 231 -39.54 -7.13 -5.98
C ALA A 231 -39.50 -5.92 -6.93
N ARG A 232 -38.38 -5.19 -6.97
CA ARG A 232 -38.20 -4.05 -7.86
C ARG A 232 -37.97 -4.48 -9.31
N VAL A 233 -37.21 -5.55 -9.57
CA VAL A 233 -37.09 -6.15 -10.91
C VAL A 233 -38.47 -6.50 -11.47
N LYS A 234 -39.34 -7.10 -10.63
CA LYS A 234 -40.72 -7.44 -11.01
C LYS A 234 -41.54 -6.21 -11.39
N GLN A 235 -41.39 -5.09 -10.69
CA GLN A 235 -42.08 -3.84 -11.03
C GLN A 235 -41.57 -3.21 -12.33
N GLU A 236 -40.27 -3.33 -12.61
CA GLU A 236 -39.62 -2.76 -13.79
C GLU A 236 -39.75 -3.64 -15.04
N ASN A 237 -40.20 -4.89 -14.91
CA ASN A 237 -40.20 -5.89 -15.97
C ASN A 237 -40.99 -5.48 -17.21
N ASP A 238 -42.14 -4.83 -17.05
CA ASP A 238 -42.96 -4.36 -18.18
C ASP A 238 -42.26 -3.26 -18.98
N GLU A 239 -41.57 -2.35 -18.28
CA GLU A 239 -40.80 -1.28 -18.89
C GLU A 239 -39.55 -1.83 -19.59
N ARG A 240 -38.85 -2.78 -18.96
CA ARG A 240 -37.72 -3.54 -19.53
C ARG A 240 -38.14 -4.28 -20.79
N GLY A 241 -39.26 -5.00 -20.75
CA GLY A 241 -39.85 -5.67 -21.91
C GLY A 241 -40.27 -4.71 -23.01
N THR A 242 -40.71 -3.50 -22.66
CA THR A 242 -41.01 -2.45 -23.65
C THR A 242 -39.74 -1.95 -24.34
N LEU A 243 -38.70 -1.62 -23.55
CA LEU A 243 -37.45 -1.08 -24.08
C LEU A 243 -36.67 -2.13 -24.87
N SER A 244 -36.54 -3.36 -24.37
CA SER A 244 -35.85 -4.45 -25.05
C SER A 244 -36.48 -4.75 -26.42
N ARG A 245 -37.80 -4.85 -26.52
CA ARG A 245 -38.49 -5.03 -27.81
C ARG A 245 -38.24 -3.87 -28.77
N PHE A 246 -38.24 -2.64 -28.27
CA PHE A 246 -37.92 -1.47 -29.08
C PHE A 246 -36.49 -1.53 -29.63
N LEU A 247 -35.49 -1.83 -28.78
CA LEU A 247 -34.09 -1.95 -29.20
C LEU A 247 -33.91 -3.07 -30.24
N LYS A 248 -34.50 -4.25 -30.05
CA LYS A 248 -34.46 -5.34 -31.05
C LYS A 248 -35.06 -4.94 -32.39
N SER A 249 -36.17 -4.21 -32.36
CA SER A 249 -36.79 -3.69 -33.59
C SER A 249 -35.89 -2.66 -34.28
N LEU A 250 -35.17 -1.84 -33.51
CA LEU A 250 -34.25 -0.84 -34.01
C LEU A 250 -32.99 -1.48 -34.61
N ALA A 251 -32.43 -2.49 -33.95
CA ALA A 251 -31.31 -3.28 -34.46
C ALA A 251 -31.66 -3.94 -35.80
N THR A 252 -32.87 -4.51 -35.91
CA THR A 252 -33.38 -5.06 -37.18
C THR A 252 -33.46 -3.99 -38.26
N ALA A 253 -33.99 -2.80 -37.93
CA ALA A 253 -34.07 -1.69 -38.87
C ALA A 253 -32.68 -1.18 -39.32
N PHE A 254 -31.68 -1.19 -38.44
CA PHE A 254 -30.29 -0.83 -38.76
C PHE A 254 -29.62 -1.82 -39.70
N ARG A 255 -30.03 -3.10 -39.67
CA ARG A 255 -29.56 -4.12 -40.63
C ARG A 255 -30.20 -3.96 -42.01
N GLU A 256 -31.44 -3.48 -42.06
CA GLU A 256 -32.22 -3.37 -43.30
C GLU A 256 -32.07 -2.01 -44.01
N LYS A 257 -31.78 -0.94 -43.27
CA LYS A 257 -31.76 0.44 -43.77
C LYS A 257 -30.63 1.25 -43.11
N ASP A 258 -30.30 2.38 -43.74
CA ASP A 258 -29.35 3.36 -43.19
C ASP A 258 -29.75 3.80 -41.75
N PRO A 259 -28.84 3.74 -40.76
CA PRO A 259 -29.12 4.07 -39.36
C PRO A 259 -29.75 5.45 -39.13
N SER A 260 -29.35 6.46 -39.92
CA SER A 260 -29.88 7.82 -39.79
C SER A 260 -31.35 7.87 -40.19
N ARG A 261 -31.75 7.10 -41.21
CA ARG A 261 -33.15 6.96 -41.63
C ARG A 261 -33.96 6.13 -40.64
N ALA A 262 -33.39 5.03 -40.14
CA ALA A 262 -34.04 4.21 -39.13
C ALA A 262 -34.37 5.01 -37.85
N ILE A 263 -33.48 5.91 -37.43
CA ILE A 263 -33.74 6.83 -36.31
C ILE A 263 -34.77 7.92 -36.69
N ALA A 264 -34.73 8.45 -37.91
CA ALA A 264 -35.65 9.49 -38.36
C ALA A 264 -37.12 9.04 -38.36
N ASP A 265 -37.37 7.77 -38.72
CA ASP A 265 -38.70 7.17 -38.80
C ASP A 265 -39.39 6.98 -37.42
N ILE A 266 -38.65 7.12 -36.31
CA ILE A 266 -39.18 6.93 -34.96
C ILE A 266 -39.96 8.18 -34.51
N PRO A 267 -41.21 8.05 -34.05
CA PRO A 267 -42.00 9.17 -33.56
C PRO A 267 -41.36 9.88 -32.35
N SER A 268 -41.42 11.22 -32.31
CA SER A 268 -40.79 12.04 -31.25
C SER A 268 -41.20 11.64 -29.82
N LYS A 269 -42.47 11.28 -29.61
CA LYS A 269 -42.98 10.81 -28.31
C LYS A 269 -42.31 9.49 -27.88
N THR A 270 -42.07 8.58 -28.83
CA THR A 270 -41.37 7.33 -28.59
C THR A 270 -39.91 7.58 -28.27
N LYS A 271 -39.24 8.50 -29.00
CA LYS A 271 -37.85 8.91 -28.71
C LYS A 271 -37.69 9.36 -27.27
N ILE A 272 -38.51 10.31 -26.81
CA ILE A 272 -38.44 10.84 -25.43
C ILE A 272 -38.67 9.73 -24.41
N ARG A 273 -39.66 8.85 -24.63
CA ARG A 273 -39.95 7.75 -23.72
C ARG A 273 -38.80 6.75 -23.64
N MET A 274 -38.28 6.30 -24.78
CA MET A 274 -37.18 5.31 -24.83
C MET A 274 -35.89 5.90 -24.26
N ASP A 275 -35.59 7.15 -24.56
CA ASP A 275 -34.44 7.88 -23.99
C ASP A 275 -34.56 8.03 -22.46
N SER A 276 -35.77 8.26 -21.95
CA SER A 276 -36.03 8.23 -20.50
C SER A 276 -35.84 6.85 -19.89
N LEU A 277 -36.26 5.77 -20.56
CA LEU A 277 -36.07 4.41 -20.06
C LEU A 277 -34.60 3.99 -20.13
N LEU A 278 -33.87 4.37 -21.19
CA LEU A 278 -32.43 4.15 -21.32
C LEU A 278 -31.66 4.85 -20.20
N ARG A 279 -32.04 6.08 -19.82
CA ARG A 279 -31.48 6.73 -18.63
C ARG A 279 -31.87 6.01 -17.34
N LYS A 280 -33.14 5.62 -17.19
CA LYS A 280 -33.64 4.93 -15.99
C LYS A 280 -32.91 3.62 -15.72
N PHE A 281 -32.59 2.88 -16.78
CA PHE A 281 -31.89 1.59 -16.71
C PHE A 281 -30.39 1.68 -17.02
N GLU A 282 -29.83 2.89 -16.90
CA GLU A 282 -28.40 3.17 -17.00
C GLU A 282 -27.77 2.53 -18.25
N SER A 283 -28.21 2.98 -19.42
CA SER A 283 -27.78 2.37 -20.67
C SER A 283 -26.27 2.45 -20.86
N HIS A 284 -25.69 1.37 -21.40
CA HIS A 284 -24.25 1.24 -21.64
C HIS A 284 -23.79 1.94 -22.93
N PHE A 285 -24.68 2.60 -23.67
CA PHE A 285 -24.28 3.36 -24.84
C PHE A 285 -23.38 4.55 -24.47
N GLN A 286 -22.29 4.73 -25.21
CA GLN A 286 -21.36 5.85 -25.02
C GLN A 286 -22.02 7.23 -25.18
N HIS A 287 -23.03 7.29 -26.05
CA HIS A 287 -23.83 8.48 -26.31
C HIS A 287 -25.32 8.11 -26.28
N GLY A 288 -26.19 9.09 -26.00
CA GLY A 288 -27.63 8.85 -26.04
C GLY A 288 -28.09 8.37 -27.43
N LEU A 289 -29.03 7.42 -27.47
CA LEU A 289 -29.52 6.73 -28.69
C LEU A 289 -29.93 7.68 -29.84
N PHE A 290 -30.35 8.90 -29.51
CA PHE A 290 -30.81 9.90 -30.47
C PHE A 290 -29.86 11.09 -30.62
N SER A 291 -28.64 10.99 -30.07
CA SER A 291 -27.58 11.97 -30.24
C SER A 291 -27.04 11.93 -31.67
N SER A 292 -26.65 13.08 -32.21
CA SER A 292 -25.91 13.13 -33.49
C SER A 292 -24.53 12.49 -33.42
N LEU A 293 -24.02 12.24 -32.21
CA LEU A 293 -22.76 11.53 -31.95
C LEU A 293 -22.96 10.02 -31.76
N PHE A 294 -24.19 9.53 -31.84
CA PHE A 294 -24.50 8.12 -31.68
C PHE A 294 -24.16 7.36 -32.97
N ALA A 295 -23.17 6.47 -32.89
CA ALA A 295 -22.75 5.62 -34.00
C ALA A 295 -22.53 4.13 -33.65
N PRO A 296 -23.37 3.47 -32.82
CA PRO A 296 -23.24 2.04 -32.59
C PRO A 296 -23.89 1.21 -33.69
N SER A 297 -23.47 -0.04 -33.75
CA SER A 297 -23.96 -1.03 -34.69
C SER A 297 -25.30 -1.65 -34.26
N ALA A 298 -25.94 -2.38 -35.18
CA ALA A 298 -27.12 -3.18 -34.86
C ALA A 298 -26.83 -4.22 -33.76
N ASP A 299 -25.62 -4.77 -33.72
CA ASP A 299 -25.24 -5.79 -32.75
C ASP A 299 -25.06 -5.20 -31.35
N GLU A 300 -24.51 -3.99 -31.24
CA GLU A 300 -24.44 -3.27 -29.97
C GLU A 300 -25.83 -2.92 -29.41
N ILE A 301 -26.78 -2.59 -30.28
CA ILE A 301 -28.17 -2.35 -29.89
C ILE A 301 -28.85 -3.65 -29.41
N ASP A 302 -28.64 -4.77 -30.09
CA ASP A 302 -29.19 -6.06 -29.68
C ASP A 302 -28.60 -6.53 -28.35
N LEU A 303 -27.31 -6.32 -28.12
CA LEU A 303 -26.66 -6.64 -26.85
C LEU A 303 -27.27 -5.86 -25.68
N GLU A 304 -27.49 -4.55 -25.88
CA GLU A 304 -28.15 -3.72 -24.88
C GLU A 304 -29.61 -4.13 -24.68
N ALA A 305 -30.29 -4.57 -25.74
CA ALA A 305 -31.64 -5.10 -25.66
C ALA A 305 -31.73 -6.39 -24.84
N ASP A 306 -30.76 -7.29 -24.99
CA ASP A 306 -30.68 -8.54 -24.24
C ASP A 306 -30.34 -8.29 -22.76
N ARG A 307 -29.42 -7.35 -22.47
CA ARG A 307 -29.14 -6.92 -21.09
C ARG A 307 -30.37 -6.36 -20.39
N LEU A 308 -31.18 -5.61 -21.13
CA LEU A 308 -32.40 -4.96 -20.64
C LEU A 308 -33.64 -5.85 -20.75
N ALA A 309 -33.51 -7.08 -21.21
CA ALA A 309 -34.64 -7.99 -21.34
C ALA A 309 -35.31 -8.24 -19.97
N PRO A 310 -36.64 -8.42 -19.94
CA PRO A 310 -37.35 -8.75 -18.71
C PRO A 310 -36.92 -10.13 -18.23
N LYS A 311 -36.74 -10.29 -16.92
CA LYS A 311 -36.48 -11.60 -16.33
C LYS A 311 -37.79 -12.41 -16.26
N SER A 312 -37.72 -13.71 -16.45
CA SER A 312 -38.86 -14.61 -16.24
C SER A 312 -39.30 -14.62 -14.77
N ASP A 313 -40.56 -15.01 -14.53
CA ASP A 313 -41.08 -15.14 -13.15
C ASP A 313 -40.27 -16.13 -12.32
N ASP A 314 -39.75 -17.20 -12.93
CA ASP A 314 -38.93 -18.18 -12.24
C ASP A 314 -37.55 -17.62 -11.89
N GLU A 315 -36.90 -16.87 -12.78
CA GLU A 315 -35.66 -16.14 -12.46
C GLU A 315 -35.87 -15.14 -11.32
N ILE A 316 -37.00 -14.41 -11.30
CA ILE A 316 -37.30 -13.44 -10.23
C ILE A 316 -37.54 -14.15 -8.89
N LYS A 317 -38.30 -15.25 -8.87
CA LYS A 317 -38.50 -16.04 -7.63
C LYS A 317 -37.18 -16.54 -7.09
N GLN A 318 -36.34 -17.03 -7.98
CA GLN A 318 -35.08 -17.67 -7.67
C GLN A 318 -34.04 -16.64 -7.19
N MET A 319 -34.02 -15.44 -7.79
CA MET A 319 -33.32 -14.26 -7.27
C MET A 319 -33.82 -13.87 -5.86
N GLY A 320 -35.14 -13.85 -5.64
CA GLY A 320 -35.72 -13.57 -4.32
C GLY A 320 -35.33 -14.59 -3.25
N HIS A 321 -35.22 -15.87 -3.61
CA HIS A 321 -34.72 -16.91 -2.71
C HIS A 321 -33.26 -16.68 -2.33
N THR A 322 -32.40 -16.39 -3.31
CA THR A 322 -30.98 -16.06 -3.08
C THR A 322 -30.82 -14.82 -2.19
N GLN A 323 -31.64 -13.78 -2.40
CA GLN A 323 -31.64 -12.56 -1.56
C GLN A 323 -32.10 -12.84 -0.12
N MET A 324 -33.07 -13.72 0.08
CA MET A 324 -33.49 -14.14 1.42
C MET A 324 -32.38 -14.90 2.15
N GLN A 325 -31.71 -15.82 1.45
CA GLN A 325 -30.57 -16.57 1.99
C GLN A 325 -29.44 -15.62 2.43
N ALA A 326 -29.11 -14.63 1.61
CA ALA A 326 -28.11 -13.61 1.94
C ALA A 326 -28.53 -12.70 3.11
N LEU A 327 -29.83 -12.44 3.29
CA LEU A 327 -30.35 -11.71 4.44
C LEU A 327 -30.22 -12.51 5.74
N GLU A 328 -30.45 -13.83 5.71
CA GLU A 328 -30.21 -14.72 6.84
C GLU A 328 -28.72 -14.77 7.23
N ASN A 329 -27.83 -14.86 6.25
CA ASN A 329 -26.39 -14.75 6.46
C ASN A 329 -26.00 -13.40 7.06
N LEU A 330 -26.62 -12.30 6.59
CA LEU A 330 -26.42 -10.97 7.17
C LEU A 330 -26.85 -10.93 8.64
N ALA A 331 -27.99 -11.52 8.99
CA ALA A 331 -28.43 -11.61 10.38
C ALA A 331 -27.41 -12.38 11.26
N PHE A 332 -26.82 -13.46 10.73
CA PHE A 332 -25.74 -14.19 11.40
C PHE A 332 -24.50 -13.31 11.65
N TYR A 333 -24.05 -12.54 10.66
CA TYR A 333 -22.94 -11.59 10.83
C TYR A 333 -23.23 -10.52 11.89
N LEU A 334 -24.45 -9.97 11.87
CA LEU A 334 -24.88 -8.93 12.81
C LEU A 334 -25.01 -9.46 14.24
N ALA A 335 -25.52 -10.67 14.42
CA ALA A 335 -25.75 -11.29 15.72
C ALA A 335 -24.49 -11.90 16.35
N SER A 336 -23.43 -12.11 15.56
CA SER A 336 -22.16 -12.64 16.06
C SER A 336 -21.56 -11.71 17.12
N ASP A 337 -20.83 -12.25 18.08
CA ASP A 337 -20.24 -11.53 19.22
C ASP A 337 -18.98 -10.73 18.83
N PHE A 338 -18.14 -11.25 17.94
CA PHE A 338 -16.96 -10.55 17.44
C PHE A 338 -16.72 -10.79 15.95
N LEU A 339 -16.00 -9.86 15.34
CA LEU A 339 -15.54 -9.94 13.96
C LEU A 339 -14.03 -9.70 13.97
N ASP A 340 -13.24 -10.62 13.42
CA ASP A 340 -11.80 -10.47 13.34
C ASP A 340 -11.40 -9.72 12.06
N VAL A 341 -12.02 -10.06 10.93
CA VAL A 341 -11.64 -9.53 9.61
C VAL A 341 -12.85 -8.99 8.85
N TYR A 342 -12.75 -7.77 8.34
CA TYR A 342 -13.70 -7.18 7.40
C TYR A 342 -13.09 -7.15 5.99
N VAL A 343 -13.75 -7.79 5.02
CA VAL A 343 -13.38 -7.69 3.60
C VAL A 343 -14.17 -6.55 2.96
N ALA A 344 -13.47 -5.49 2.58
CA ALA A 344 -14.00 -4.29 1.94
C ALA A 344 -13.78 -4.35 0.42
N THR A 345 -14.83 -4.08 -0.37
CA THR A 345 -14.83 -4.14 -1.84
C THR A 345 -15.98 -3.31 -2.41
N SER A 346 -15.85 -2.87 -3.66
CA SER A 346 -16.93 -2.34 -4.50
C SER A 346 -17.36 -3.39 -5.54
N MET A 347 -18.34 -4.24 -5.22
CA MET A 347 -18.90 -5.16 -6.21
C MET A 347 -19.82 -4.41 -7.17
N ARG A 348 -19.47 -4.35 -8.47
CA ARG A 348 -20.24 -3.65 -9.52
C ARG A 348 -20.61 -4.57 -10.67
N SER A 349 -19.72 -5.48 -11.06
CA SER A 349 -19.97 -6.48 -12.08
C SER A 349 -20.10 -7.88 -11.48
N ASP A 350 -20.59 -8.83 -12.27
CA ASP A 350 -20.67 -10.24 -11.86
C ASP A 350 -19.28 -10.82 -11.57
N ALA A 351 -18.26 -10.36 -12.30
CA ALA A 351 -16.87 -10.76 -12.12
C ALA A 351 -16.34 -10.34 -10.73
N ASP A 352 -16.74 -9.17 -10.24
CA ASP A 352 -16.36 -8.69 -8.90
C ASP A 352 -16.85 -9.62 -7.79
N PHE A 353 -18.10 -10.08 -7.87
CA PHE A 353 -18.67 -11.00 -6.88
C PHE A 353 -17.87 -12.30 -6.81
N VAL A 354 -17.53 -12.86 -7.98
CA VAL A 354 -16.77 -14.11 -8.05
C VAL A 354 -15.32 -13.91 -7.59
N SER A 355 -14.67 -12.82 -8.01
CA SER A 355 -13.30 -12.47 -7.58
C SER A 355 -13.23 -12.37 -6.05
N VAL A 356 -14.14 -11.62 -5.43
CA VAL A 356 -14.17 -11.42 -3.97
C VAL A 356 -14.47 -12.72 -3.24
N ASN A 357 -15.45 -13.51 -3.71
CA ASN A 357 -15.81 -14.77 -3.06
C ASN A 357 -14.66 -15.77 -3.14
N THR A 358 -14.10 -15.96 -4.34
CA THR A 358 -12.95 -16.85 -4.58
C THR A 358 -11.75 -16.45 -3.73
N PHE A 359 -11.43 -15.16 -3.66
CA PHE A 359 -10.35 -14.66 -2.80
C PHE A 359 -10.62 -14.97 -1.33
N THR A 360 -11.83 -14.68 -0.86
CA THR A 360 -12.23 -14.85 0.55
C THR A 360 -12.14 -16.32 0.95
N GLU A 361 -12.71 -17.22 0.16
CA GLU A 361 -12.63 -18.66 0.40
C GLU A 361 -11.17 -19.13 0.43
N LYS A 362 -10.39 -18.85 -0.64
CA LYS A 362 -8.99 -19.26 -0.71
C LYS A 362 -8.19 -18.75 0.49
N LEU A 363 -8.40 -17.50 0.92
CA LEU A 363 -7.70 -16.90 2.05
C LEU A 363 -8.02 -17.59 3.38
N PHE A 364 -9.30 -17.77 3.71
CA PHE A 364 -9.69 -18.30 5.02
C PHE A 364 -9.55 -19.82 5.12
N PHE A 365 -9.53 -20.53 3.99
CA PHE A 365 -9.16 -21.96 3.94
C PHE A 365 -7.65 -22.21 3.80
N HIS A 366 -6.84 -21.16 3.58
CA HIS A 366 -5.39 -21.28 3.50
C HIS A 366 -4.79 -21.83 4.81
N SER A 367 -3.78 -22.69 4.71
CA SER A 367 -3.18 -23.42 5.84
C SER A 367 -2.64 -22.50 6.95
N GLN A 368 -2.19 -21.29 6.61
CA GLN A 368 -1.69 -20.32 7.59
C GLN A 368 -2.77 -19.55 8.38
N VAL A 369 -4.02 -19.61 7.92
CA VAL A 369 -5.16 -18.83 8.45
C VAL A 369 -6.24 -19.74 9.03
N LYS A 370 -6.51 -20.88 8.41
CA LYS A 370 -7.58 -21.81 8.77
C LYS A 370 -7.61 -22.16 10.27
N ASP A 371 -6.45 -22.47 10.84
CA ASP A 371 -6.33 -22.86 12.26
C ASP A 371 -6.55 -21.71 13.24
N LEU A 372 -6.52 -20.45 12.75
CA LEU A 372 -6.87 -19.28 13.54
C LEU A 372 -8.38 -19.09 13.67
N LYS A 373 -9.22 -19.85 12.95
CA LYS A 373 -10.69 -19.80 13.05
C LYS A 373 -11.24 -18.37 13.07
N LEU A 374 -10.69 -17.52 12.19
CA LEU A 374 -11.02 -16.10 12.14
C LEU A 374 -12.46 -15.92 11.68
N ARG A 375 -13.21 -15.13 12.45
CA ARG A 375 -14.55 -14.71 12.07
C ARG A 375 -14.43 -13.55 11.11
N HIS A 376 -14.93 -13.75 9.90
CA HIS A 376 -14.77 -12.79 8.83
C HIS A 376 -16.10 -12.46 8.17
N PHE A 377 -16.20 -11.24 7.66
CA PHE A 377 -17.35 -10.78 6.90
C PHE A 377 -17.05 -10.92 5.42
N ASN A 378 -17.74 -11.84 4.74
CA ASN A 378 -17.73 -11.95 3.30
C ASN A 378 -18.91 -11.14 2.72
N PRO A 379 -18.67 -9.98 2.09
CA PRO A 379 -19.75 -9.13 1.58
C PRO A 379 -20.56 -9.79 0.46
N THR A 380 -19.98 -10.74 -0.30
CA THR A 380 -20.68 -11.45 -1.38
C THR A 380 -21.77 -12.38 -0.85
N GLN A 381 -21.73 -12.73 0.44
CA GLN A 381 -22.68 -13.64 1.08
C GLN A 381 -23.78 -12.89 1.84
N SER A 382 -23.90 -11.57 1.66
CA SER A 382 -24.81 -10.71 2.43
C SER A 382 -25.61 -9.77 1.54
N TRP A 383 -26.87 -9.51 1.90
CA TRP A 383 -27.74 -8.61 1.14
C TRP A 383 -28.78 -7.92 2.00
N ILE A 384 -29.08 -6.68 1.65
CA ILE A 384 -30.19 -5.89 2.19
C ILE A 384 -30.63 -4.86 1.14
N ASP A 385 -31.96 -4.69 0.98
CA ASP A 385 -32.53 -3.82 -0.06
C ASP A 385 -32.23 -2.33 0.19
N ASP A 386 -32.27 -1.91 1.46
CA ASP A 386 -32.05 -0.52 1.83
C ASP A 386 -30.56 -0.14 1.74
N ARG A 387 -30.26 0.80 0.84
CA ARG A 387 -28.91 1.35 0.63
C ARG A 387 -28.35 2.00 1.90
N ILE A 388 -29.20 2.64 2.70
CA ILE A 388 -28.75 3.26 3.96
C ILE A 388 -28.36 2.17 4.95
N ALA A 389 -29.21 1.16 5.14
CA ALA A 389 -28.90 0.00 5.96
C ALA A 389 -27.62 -0.72 5.51
N LYS A 390 -27.38 -0.87 4.20
CA LYS A 390 -26.12 -1.42 3.68
C LYS A 390 -24.90 -0.62 4.15
N GLY A 391 -24.93 0.71 4.04
CA GLY A 391 -23.85 1.56 4.53
C GLY A 391 -23.65 1.47 6.06
N LEU A 392 -24.74 1.32 6.83
CA LEU A 392 -24.67 1.10 8.27
C LEU A 392 -24.05 -0.26 8.64
N VAL A 393 -24.37 -1.31 7.86
CA VAL A 393 -23.74 -2.64 8.01
C VAL A 393 -22.23 -2.52 7.79
N GLU A 394 -21.80 -1.90 6.70
CA GLU A 394 -20.37 -1.72 6.38
C GLU A 394 -19.64 -0.93 7.48
N ALA A 395 -20.22 0.19 7.93
CA ALA A 395 -19.68 0.98 9.03
C ALA A 395 -19.59 0.18 10.35
N LEU A 396 -20.58 -0.66 10.63
CA LEU A 396 -20.57 -1.53 11.80
C LEU A 396 -19.51 -2.65 11.67
N MET A 397 -19.37 -3.28 10.50
CA MET A 397 -18.33 -4.28 10.25
C MET A 397 -16.94 -3.66 10.42
N LEU A 398 -16.70 -2.48 9.85
CA LEU A 398 -15.46 -1.72 10.01
C LEU A 398 -15.19 -1.41 11.48
N LYS A 399 -16.19 -0.96 12.24
CA LYS A 399 -16.06 -0.70 13.69
C LYS A 399 -15.70 -1.97 14.48
N ARG A 400 -16.28 -3.11 14.12
CA ARG A 400 -16.15 -4.37 14.87
C ARG A 400 -14.88 -5.15 14.53
N ALA A 401 -14.44 -5.12 13.28
CA ALA A 401 -13.28 -5.87 12.82
C ALA A 401 -11.98 -5.44 13.49
N SER A 402 -11.05 -6.38 13.67
CA SER A 402 -9.69 -6.10 14.15
C SER A 402 -8.74 -5.79 13.01
N VAL A 403 -8.98 -6.36 11.83
CA VAL A 403 -8.21 -6.15 10.60
C VAL A 403 -9.18 -5.85 9.45
N THR A 404 -8.83 -4.91 8.58
CA THR A 404 -9.56 -4.69 7.32
C THR A 404 -8.72 -5.19 6.16
N ILE A 405 -9.32 -6.00 5.29
CA ILE A 405 -8.75 -6.36 3.99
C ILE A 405 -9.52 -5.59 2.94
N TYR A 406 -8.86 -4.69 2.24
CA TYR A 406 -9.43 -3.97 1.12
C TYR A 406 -9.02 -4.63 -0.19
N MET A 407 -9.99 -5.09 -0.97
CA MET A 407 -9.75 -5.63 -2.32
C MET A 407 -9.79 -4.47 -3.32
N ALA A 408 -8.62 -4.08 -3.80
CA ALA A 408 -8.49 -3.03 -4.79
C ALA A 408 -8.85 -3.59 -6.18
N GLN A 409 -9.98 -3.15 -6.70
CA GLN A 409 -10.51 -3.60 -7.99
C GLN A 409 -10.04 -2.65 -9.11
N LYS A 410 -10.32 -3.04 -10.36
CA LYS A 410 -9.98 -2.27 -11.56
C LYS A 410 -10.51 -0.83 -11.50
N THR A 411 -11.74 -0.67 -11.02
CA THR A 411 -12.35 0.63 -10.72
C THR A 411 -12.96 0.61 -9.33
N ASP A 412 -12.73 1.67 -8.55
CA ASP A 412 -13.23 1.77 -7.19
C ASP A 412 -13.92 3.12 -6.95
N THR A 413 -14.79 3.17 -5.94
CA THR A 413 -15.37 4.46 -5.51
C THR A 413 -14.48 5.12 -4.47
N PHE A 414 -14.51 6.44 -4.42
CA PHE A 414 -13.95 7.22 -3.30
C PHE A 414 -14.42 6.72 -1.92
N GLY A 415 -15.64 6.16 -1.83
CA GLY A 415 -16.19 5.59 -0.60
C GLY A 415 -15.45 4.37 -0.07
N LYS A 416 -14.75 3.58 -0.90
CA LYS A 416 -14.02 2.39 -0.44
C LYS A 416 -12.58 2.71 -0.07
N ASP A 417 -11.93 3.62 -0.81
CA ASP A 417 -10.64 4.18 -0.40
C ASP A 417 -10.76 4.89 0.98
N SER A 418 -11.92 5.51 1.25
CA SER A 418 -12.18 6.13 2.56
C SER A 418 -12.38 5.12 3.69
N GLU A 419 -12.95 3.94 3.45
CA GLU A 419 -13.04 2.86 4.45
C GLU A 419 -11.65 2.37 4.89
N ALA A 420 -10.73 2.17 3.94
CA ALA A 420 -9.34 1.83 4.23
C ALA A 420 -8.67 2.92 5.09
N SER A 421 -8.85 4.19 4.71
CA SER A 421 -8.32 5.34 5.45
C SER A 421 -8.90 5.46 6.88
N VAL A 422 -10.22 5.29 7.04
CA VAL A 422 -10.89 5.33 8.35
C VAL A 422 -10.42 4.19 9.25
N ALA A 423 -10.24 2.99 8.71
CA ALA A 423 -9.72 1.86 9.48
C ALA A 423 -8.30 2.14 10.01
N LEU A 424 -7.40 2.69 9.17
CA LEU A 424 -6.06 3.10 9.61
C LEU A 424 -6.11 4.18 10.69
N GLY A 425 -6.97 5.21 10.50
CA GLY A 425 -7.14 6.31 11.46
C GLY A 425 -7.70 5.86 12.82
N GLN A 426 -8.41 4.73 12.87
CA GLN A 426 -8.82 4.06 14.10
C GLN A 426 -7.71 3.21 14.74
N GLY A 427 -6.53 3.14 14.13
CA GLY A 427 -5.42 2.33 14.60
C GLY A 427 -5.45 0.86 14.17
N LYS A 428 -6.36 0.48 13.27
CA LYS A 428 -6.49 -0.90 12.80
C LYS A 428 -5.56 -1.16 11.61
N PRO A 429 -4.90 -2.32 11.54
CA PRO A 429 -4.13 -2.70 10.38
C PRO A 429 -5.05 -2.87 9.15
N VAL A 430 -4.57 -2.39 8.01
CA VAL A 430 -5.23 -2.54 6.72
C VAL A 430 -4.30 -3.28 5.76
N ILE A 431 -4.79 -4.39 5.22
CA ILE A 431 -4.17 -5.08 4.10
C ILE A 431 -4.90 -4.65 2.84
N VAL A 432 -4.19 -4.18 1.83
CA VAL A 432 -4.75 -3.94 0.50
C VAL A 432 -4.30 -5.08 -0.42
N TYR A 433 -5.24 -5.92 -0.83
CA TYR A 433 -5.01 -6.92 -1.86
C TYR A 433 -5.19 -6.27 -3.23
N VAL A 434 -4.18 -6.37 -4.08
CA VAL A 434 -4.24 -5.86 -5.44
C VAL A 434 -3.80 -6.99 -6.39
N PRO A 435 -4.68 -7.47 -7.29
CA PRO A 435 -4.35 -8.55 -8.22
C PRO A 435 -3.08 -8.27 -9.04
N ARG A 436 -2.37 -9.34 -9.39
CA ARG A 436 -1.25 -9.32 -10.35
C ARG A 436 -1.48 -10.40 -11.40
N LEU A 437 -1.00 -10.19 -12.62
CA LEU A 437 -1.01 -11.24 -13.63
C LEU A 437 0.20 -12.15 -13.41
N SER A 438 -0.04 -13.46 -13.40
CA SER A 438 0.99 -14.48 -13.22
C SER A 438 0.95 -15.46 -14.40
N PHE A 439 2.12 -15.89 -14.84
CA PHE A 439 2.23 -16.85 -15.95
C PHE A 439 2.00 -18.27 -15.41
N PRO A 440 1.45 -19.20 -16.21
CA PRO A 440 1.04 -20.51 -15.71
C PRO A 440 2.20 -21.36 -15.18
N ASP A 441 3.39 -21.22 -15.78
CA ASP A 441 4.61 -21.91 -15.38
C ASP A 441 5.31 -21.27 -14.16
N GLY A 442 4.82 -20.11 -13.70
CA GLY A 442 5.43 -19.33 -12.62
C GLY A 442 6.74 -18.63 -13.00
N SER A 443 7.13 -18.59 -14.29
CA SER A 443 8.35 -17.93 -14.75
C SER A 443 8.32 -16.43 -14.53
N HIS A 444 7.15 -15.82 -14.72
CA HIS A 444 6.93 -14.39 -14.69
C HIS A 444 5.66 -14.01 -13.96
N ASP A 445 5.71 -12.85 -13.32
CA ASP A 445 4.55 -12.17 -12.77
C ASP A 445 4.74 -10.65 -12.88
N THR A 446 3.63 -9.92 -12.94
CA THR A 446 3.68 -8.48 -13.21
C THR A 446 4.26 -7.67 -12.07
N GLU A 447 4.16 -8.13 -10.81
CA GLU A 447 4.76 -7.42 -9.68
C GLU A 447 6.29 -7.46 -9.77
N SER A 448 6.85 -8.64 -10.01
CA SER A 448 8.28 -8.86 -10.14
C SER A 448 8.86 -8.12 -11.34
N LEU A 449 8.13 -8.10 -12.47
CA LEU A 449 8.50 -7.35 -13.66
C LEU A 449 8.45 -5.83 -13.40
N PHE A 450 7.41 -5.32 -12.75
CA PHE A 450 7.24 -3.87 -12.52
C PHE A 450 8.27 -3.28 -11.55
N LYS A 451 8.85 -4.11 -10.66
CA LYS A 451 9.95 -3.72 -9.76
C LYS A 451 11.31 -3.56 -10.48
N LYS A 452 11.48 -4.11 -11.68
CA LYS A 452 12.73 -4.04 -12.43
C LYS A 452 13.02 -2.60 -12.87
N ASN A 453 14.29 -2.23 -12.88
CA ASN A 453 14.73 -0.94 -13.39
C ASN A 453 14.73 -0.93 -14.93
N ARG A 454 14.90 0.26 -15.53
CA ARG A 454 14.89 0.45 -16.98
C ARG A 454 15.89 -0.47 -17.71
N ILE A 455 17.10 -0.61 -17.20
CA ILE A 455 18.17 -1.41 -17.84
C ILE A 455 17.77 -2.89 -17.84
N GLU A 456 17.26 -3.37 -16.71
CA GLU A 456 16.78 -4.75 -16.58
C GLU A 456 15.62 -5.04 -17.54
N LEU A 457 14.64 -4.12 -17.65
CA LEU A 457 13.50 -4.29 -18.56
C LEU A 457 13.93 -4.26 -20.03
N LEU A 458 14.77 -3.30 -20.43
CA LEU A 458 15.27 -3.23 -21.81
C LEU A 458 16.14 -4.43 -22.18
N GLY A 459 16.82 -5.03 -21.21
CA GLY A 459 17.58 -6.26 -21.42
C GLY A 459 16.72 -7.52 -21.65
N MET A 460 15.41 -7.43 -21.47
CA MET A 460 14.47 -8.52 -21.76
C MET A 460 13.88 -8.47 -23.18
N LEU A 461 14.11 -7.39 -23.92
CA LEU A 461 13.66 -7.22 -25.29
C LEU A 461 14.74 -7.66 -26.28
N ASP A 462 14.33 -8.02 -27.50
CA ASP A 462 15.30 -8.23 -28.57
C ASP A 462 15.91 -6.90 -29.07
N ASP A 463 17.01 -6.98 -29.82
CA ASP A 463 17.73 -5.78 -30.28
C ASP A 463 16.83 -4.85 -31.12
N LYS A 464 15.89 -5.39 -31.91
CA LYS A 464 15.02 -4.58 -32.79
C LYS A 464 13.95 -3.84 -32.01
N GLU A 465 13.31 -4.53 -31.06
CA GLU A 465 12.31 -3.96 -30.17
C GLU A 465 12.95 -2.90 -29.28
N ARG A 466 14.13 -3.19 -28.74
CA ARG A 466 14.89 -2.25 -27.92
C ARG A 466 15.28 -0.98 -28.69
N ASP A 467 15.76 -1.12 -29.93
CA ASP A 467 16.13 0.02 -30.78
C ASP A 467 14.92 0.89 -31.18
N SER A 468 13.70 0.35 -31.10
CA SER A 468 12.47 1.10 -31.36
C SER A 468 12.00 1.97 -30.19
N ILE A 469 12.56 1.78 -28.99
CA ILE A 469 12.16 2.50 -27.77
C ILE A 469 13.05 3.72 -27.59
N ASP A 470 12.44 4.90 -27.74
CA ASP A 470 13.11 6.18 -27.48
C ASP A 470 13.48 6.37 -25.99
N GLU A 471 14.50 7.20 -25.74
CA GLU A 471 14.94 7.57 -24.39
C GLU A 471 13.84 8.31 -23.60
N SER A 472 12.92 8.98 -24.30
CA SER A 472 11.80 9.70 -23.68
C SER A 472 10.67 8.82 -23.14
N VAL A 473 10.64 7.53 -23.51
CA VAL A 473 9.60 6.58 -23.09
C VAL A 473 9.74 6.28 -21.60
N ASP A 474 8.67 6.44 -20.84
CA ASP A 474 8.68 6.17 -19.41
C ASP A 474 8.77 4.66 -19.08
N GLN A 475 9.11 4.34 -17.83
CA GLN A 475 9.30 2.95 -17.38
C GLN A 475 8.01 2.12 -17.45
N GLN A 476 6.83 2.72 -17.29
CA GLN A 476 5.56 2.02 -17.35
C GLN A 476 5.24 1.59 -18.79
N ALA A 477 5.54 2.44 -19.77
CA ALA A 477 5.42 2.09 -21.19
C ALA A 477 6.39 0.96 -21.56
N ILE A 478 7.65 1.00 -21.09
CA ILE A 478 8.62 -0.08 -21.31
C ILE A 478 8.13 -1.40 -20.70
N PHE A 479 7.61 -1.36 -19.47
CA PHE A 479 6.99 -2.53 -18.85
C PHE A 479 5.86 -3.10 -19.72
N GLY A 480 5.02 -2.24 -20.30
CA GLY A 480 3.98 -2.65 -21.25
C GLY A 480 4.54 -3.38 -22.46
N TYR A 481 5.59 -2.85 -23.09
CA TYR A 481 6.27 -3.51 -24.22
C TYR A 481 6.85 -4.88 -23.85
N VAL A 482 7.57 -4.97 -22.73
CA VAL A 482 8.13 -6.23 -22.23
C VAL A 482 7.03 -7.25 -21.97
N LEU A 483 5.95 -6.85 -21.30
CA LEU A 483 4.85 -7.76 -21.00
C LEU A 483 4.15 -8.24 -22.29
N THR A 484 3.95 -7.37 -23.27
CA THR A 484 3.43 -7.76 -24.59
C THR A 484 4.34 -8.78 -25.26
N ALA A 485 5.65 -8.54 -25.33
CA ALA A 485 6.60 -9.47 -25.93
C ALA A 485 6.56 -10.84 -25.26
N LEU A 486 6.51 -10.88 -23.91
CA LEU A 486 6.39 -12.14 -23.16
C LEU A 486 5.08 -12.88 -23.43
N LEU A 487 3.94 -12.16 -23.49
CA LEU A 487 2.63 -12.78 -23.74
C LEU A 487 2.49 -13.27 -25.19
N VAL A 488 3.15 -12.62 -26.16
CA VAL A 488 3.17 -13.06 -27.57
C VAL A 488 3.82 -14.43 -27.70
N MET A 489 4.82 -14.74 -26.87
CA MET A 489 5.57 -16.01 -26.90
C MET A 489 4.80 -17.21 -26.35
N LEU A 490 3.73 -16.98 -25.57
CA LEU A 490 2.90 -18.05 -25.01
C LEU A 490 2.08 -18.74 -26.10
N ASP A 491 1.72 -20.01 -25.94
CA ASP A 491 0.75 -20.65 -26.83
C ASP A 491 -0.71 -20.29 -26.48
N ASP A 492 -1.67 -20.78 -27.29
CA ASP A 492 -3.11 -20.50 -27.06
C ASP A 492 -3.61 -21.16 -25.75
N SER A 493 -3.04 -22.30 -25.35
CA SER A 493 -3.42 -23.01 -24.13
C SER A 493 -2.94 -22.25 -22.89
N GLU A 494 -1.71 -21.75 -22.90
CA GLU A 494 -1.13 -20.94 -21.83
C GLU A 494 -1.90 -19.63 -21.63
N LEU A 495 -2.29 -18.95 -22.71
CA LEU A 495 -3.17 -17.77 -22.61
C LEU A 495 -4.55 -18.15 -22.05
N GLY A 496 -5.08 -19.32 -22.39
CA GLY A 496 -6.32 -19.84 -21.82
C GLY A 496 -6.23 -20.10 -20.31
N GLN A 497 -5.09 -20.59 -19.81
CA GLN A 497 -4.83 -20.77 -18.37
C GLN A 497 -4.71 -19.44 -17.62
N ILE A 498 -4.06 -18.44 -18.24
CA ILE A 498 -4.03 -17.07 -17.71
C ILE A 498 -5.47 -16.52 -17.61
N ALA A 499 -6.28 -16.72 -18.66
CA ALA A 499 -7.68 -16.30 -18.65
C ALA A 499 -8.48 -17.02 -17.55
N GLU A 500 -8.36 -18.34 -17.41
CA GLU A 500 -9.00 -19.10 -16.34
C GLU A 500 -8.64 -18.56 -14.95
N THR A 501 -7.36 -18.24 -14.74
CA THR A 501 -6.87 -17.77 -13.43
C THR A 501 -7.33 -16.34 -13.12
N HIS A 502 -7.35 -15.45 -14.11
CA HIS A 502 -7.48 -14.01 -13.89
C HIS A 502 -8.79 -13.40 -14.42
N TRP A 503 -9.70 -14.17 -15.02
CA TRP A 503 -10.88 -13.59 -15.68
C TRP A 503 -11.73 -12.71 -14.76
N ALA A 504 -11.88 -13.11 -13.50
CA ALA A 504 -12.71 -12.41 -12.54
C ALA A 504 -12.03 -11.13 -12.04
N ASP A 505 -10.76 -11.23 -11.64
CA ASP A 505 -9.97 -10.07 -11.19
C ASP A 505 -9.83 -8.99 -12.28
N PHE A 506 -9.70 -9.41 -13.54
CA PHE A 506 -9.48 -8.52 -14.69
C PHE A 506 -10.79 -8.11 -15.38
N ASP A 507 -11.92 -8.65 -14.93
CA ASP A 507 -13.24 -8.52 -15.56
C ASP A 507 -13.18 -8.67 -17.09
N LEU A 508 -12.70 -9.83 -17.54
CA LEU A 508 -12.50 -10.08 -18.96
C LEU A 508 -13.81 -10.02 -19.78
N TYR A 509 -14.98 -10.20 -19.14
CA TYR A 509 -16.25 -10.02 -19.82
C TYR A 509 -16.49 -8.56 -20.24
N GLU A 510 -16.10 -7.57 -19.42
CA GLU A 510 -16.15 -6.16 -19.79
C GLU A 510 -15.10 -5.79 -20.85
N GLU A 511 -13.97 -6.50 -20.89
CA GLU A 511 -12.90 -6.28 -21.87
C GLU A 511 -13.27 -6.71 -23.30
N GLN A 512 -14.42 -7.35 -23.50
CA GLN A 512 -14.95 -7.64 -24.83
C GLN A 512 -15.07 -6.38 -25.72
N SER A 513 -15.19 -5.19 -25.12
CA SER A 513 -15.25 -3.91 -25.84
C SER A 513 -13.97 -3.63 -26.63
N ARG A 514 -12.83 -4.18 -26.21
CA ARG A 514 -11.54 -4.12 -26.92
C ARG A 514 -11.41 -5.14 -28.04
N ILE A 515 -12.29 -6.14 -28.07
CA ILE A 515 -12.30 -7.18 -29.09
C ILE A 515 -13.05 -6.63 -30.33
N PRO A 516 -12.52 -6.84 -31.56
CA PRO A 516 -13.21 -6.45 -32.78
C PRO A 516 -14.62 -7.05 -32.82
N GLU A 517 -15.58 -6.24 -33.27
CA GLU A 517 -17.01 -6.52 -33.14
C GLU A 517 -17.41 -7.90 -33.69
N ASN A 518 -16.89 -8.25 -34.86
CA ASN A 518 -17.10 -9.52 -35.54
C ASN A 518 -16.59 -10.76 -34.78
N PHE A 519 -15.73 -10.58 -33.78
CA PHE A 519 -15.16 -11.67 -32.98
C PHE A 519 -15.66 -11.71 -31.53
N ARG A 520 -16.45 -10.72 -31.06
CA ARG A 520 -16.93 -10.65 -29.67
C ARG A 520 -17.67 -11.92 -29.21
N SER A 521 -18.53 -12.49 -30.06
CA SER A 521 -19.25 -13.74 -29.75
C SER A 521 -18.31 -14.95 -29.60
N LYS A 522 -17.29 -15.04 -30.48
CA LYS A 522 -16.28 -16.11 -30.44
C LYS A 522 -15.39 -15.97 -29.20
N TYR A 523 -15.01 -14.74 -28.85
CA TYR A 523 -14.29 -14.42 -27.61
C TYR A 523 -15.03 -14.86 -26.35
N ARG A 524 -16.34 -14.57 -26.24
CA ARG A 524 -17.14 -15.01 -25.07
C ARG A 524 -17.15 -16.53 -24.93
N LYS A 525 -17.39 -17.25 -26.03
CA LYS A 525 -17.38 -18.72 -26.01
C LYS A 525 -16.01 -19.26 -25.58
N TRP A 526 -14.93 -18.64 -26.06
CA TRP A 526 -13.56 -18.98 -25.65
C TRP A 526 -13.34 -18.74 -24.16
N LEU A 527 -13.74 -17.59 -23.62
CA LEU A 527 -13.62 -17.28 -22.20
C LEU A 527 -14.44 -18.25 -21.33
N ASP A 528 -15.66 -18.58 -21.75
CA ASP A 528 -16.51 -19.57 -21.08
C ASP A 528 -15.88 -20.97 -21.10
N ALA A 529 -15.21 -21.35 -22.20
CA ALA A 529 -14.47 -22.61 -22.29
C ALA A 529 -13.27 -22.61 -21.34
N CYS A 530 -12.49 -21.52 -21.31
CA CYS A 530 -11.34 -21.38 -20.42
C CYS A 530 -11.73 -21.52 -18.95
N LYS A 531 -12.84 -20.89 -18.53
CA LYS A 531 -13.41 -21.03 -17.17
C LYS A 531 -13.77 -22.46 -16.78
N ARG A 532 -13.97 -23.34 -17.76
CA ARG A 532 -14.25 -24.77 -17.56
C ARG A 532 -13.00 -25.66 -17.70
N GLY A 533 -11.82 -25.06 -17.80
CA GLY A 533 -10.55 -25.77 -18.01
C GLY A 533 -10.32 -26.21 -19.47
N ASP A 534 -11.09 -25.70 -20.43
CA ASP A 534 -10.92 -25.99 -21.85
C ASP A 534 -10.29 -24.80 -22.59
N HIS A 535 -8.98 -24.92 -22.86
CA HIS A 535 -8.16 -23.82 -23.36
C HIS A 535 -7.89 -23.87 -24.88
N THR A 536 -8.30 -24.94 -25.56
CA THR A 536 -7.90 -25.18 -26.97
C THR A 536 -9.06 -25.41 -27.93
N SER A 537 -10.28 -25.61 -27.44
CA SER A 537 -11.44 -25.89 -28.30
C SER A 537 -11.85 -24.74 -29.21
N ILE A 538 -11.48 -23.50 -28.86
CA ILE A 538 -11.81 -22.30 -29.63
C ILE A 538 -10.54 -21.55 -29.98
N SER A 539 -10.19 -21.56 -31.28
CA SER A 539 -9.04 -20.83 -31.79
C SER A 539 -9.18 -19.32 -31.61
N ILE A 540 -8.14 -18.68 -31.08
CA ILE A 540 -8.13 -17.24 -30.80
C ILE A 540 -7.35 -16.42 -31.82
N GLN A 541 -6.80 -17.02 -32.88
CA GLN A 541 -5.90 -16.34 -33.82
C GLN A 541 -6.42 -15.00 -34.34
N ASP A 542 -7.73 -14.90 -34.61
CA ASP A 542 -8.35 -13.70 -35.18
C ASP A 542 -8.43 -12.50 -34.22
N PHE A 543 -8.31 -12.73 -32.91
CA PHE A 543 -8.45 -11.70 -31.86
C PHE A 543 -7.42 -11.85 -30.72
N ARG A 544 -6.36 -12.63 -30.96
CA ARG A 544 -5.31 -12.93 -29.99
C ARG A 544 -4.59 -11.67 -29.51
N GLU A 545 -4.27 -10.76 -30.43
CA GLU A 545 -3.65 -9.47 -30.10
C GLU A 545 -4.53 -8.65 -29.15
N SER A 546 -5.85 -8.64 -29.37
CA SER A 546 -6.79 -7.92 -28.51
C SER A 546 -6.86 -8.51 -27.10
N ILE A 547 -6.73 -9.84 -26.95
CA ILE A 547 -6.62 -10.51 -25.65
C ILE A 547 -5.36 -10.05 -24.92
N ILE A 548 -4.21 -10.10 -25.60
CA ILE A 548 -2.92 -9.68 -25.02
C ILE A 548 -2.99 -8.23 -24.57
N ASN A 549 -3.54 -7.35 -25.41
CA ASN A 549 -3.74 -5.94 -25.08
C ASN A 549 -4.65 -5.73 -23.86
N ALA A 550 -5.69 -6.56 -23.70
CA ALA A 550 -6.56 -6.52 -22.52
C ALA A 550 -5.81 -6.93 -21.24
N PHE A 551 -4.98 -7.97 -21.29
CA PHE A 551 -4.14 -8.38 -20.18
C PHE A 551 -3.12 -7.30 -19.79
N VAL A 552 -2.40 -6.74 -20.76
CA VAL A 552 -1.41 -5.69 -20.54
C VAL A 552 -2.06 -4.44 -19.93
N ALA A 553 -3.20 -4.01 -20.47
CA ALA A 553 -3.92 -2.86 -19.96
C ALA A 553 -4.35 -3.03 -18.49
N ASN A 554 -4.91 -4.19 -18.13
CA ASN A 554 -5.33 -4.46 -16.76
C ASN A 554 -4.15 -4.64 -15.80
N ALA A 555 -3.08 -5.33 -16.23
CA ALA A 555 -1.85 -5.44 -15.47
C ALA A 555 -1.30 -4.05 -15.10
N ILE A 556 -1.20 -3.14 -16.07
CA ILE A 556 -0.74 -1.76 -15.83
C ILE A 556 -1.63 -1.04 -14.81
N ILE A 557 -2.96 -1.19 -14.90
CA ILE A 557 -3.89 -0.57 -13.94
C ILE A 557 -3.59 -1.06 -12.52
N PHE A 558 -3.45 -2.38 -12.34
CA PHE A 558 -3.20 -2.95 -11.02
C PHE A 558 -1.81 -2.65 -10.46
N GLU A 559 -0.77 -2.59 -11.29
CA GLU A 559 0.57 -2.19 -10.84
C GLU A 559 0.59 -0.72 -10.40
N ARG A 560 -0.11 0.16 -11.14
CA ARG A 560 -0.29 1.56 -10.74
C ARG A 560 -1.02 1.66 -9.40
N ARG A 561 -2.08 0.87 -9.19
CA ARG A 561 -2.80 0.84 -7.90
C ARG A 561 -1.92 0.35 -6.75
N ALA A 562 -1.16 -0.74 -6.93
CA ALA A 562 -0.23 -1.19 -5.88
C ALA A 562 0.83 -0.15 -5.55
N ARG A 563 1.44 0.49 -6.57
CA ARG A 563 2.41 1.56 -6.35
C ARG A 563 1.79 2.75 -5.62
N LEU A 564 0.56 3.11 -5.97
CA LEU A 564 -0.19 4.18 -5.31
C LEU A 564 -0.33 3.91 -3.81
N PHE A 565 -0.81 2.72 -3.43
CA PHE A 565 -1.00 2.33 -2.03
C PHE A 565 0.31 2.06 -1.28
N ARG A 566 1.40 1.69 -1.96
CA ARG A 566 2.67 1.36 -1.32
C ARG A 566 3.57 2.59 -1.10
N GLU A 567 3.61 3.52 -2.06
CA GLU A 567 4.68 4.52 -2.14
C GLU A 567 4.19 5.97 -2.25
N ILE A 568 3.07 6.21 -2.94
CA ILE A 568 2.75 7.56 -3.44
C ILE A 568 1.67 8.25 -2.59
N HIS A 569 0.62 7.52 -2.20
CA HIS A 569 -0.59 8.17 -1.71
C HIS A 569 -0.46 8.60 -0.24
N PRO A 570 -0.75 9.87 0.10
CA PRO A 570 -0.85 10.27 1.50
C PRO A 570 -1.87 9.48 2.33
N LEU A 571 -2.93 8.93 1.72
CA LEU A 571 -3.91 8.09 2.41
C LEU A 571 -3.38 6.69 2.74
N ALA A 572 -2.25 6.28 2.14
CA ALA A 572 -1.56 5.07 2.54
C ALA A 572 -0.90 5.17 3.92
N LEU A 573 -0.81 6.38 4.49
CA LEU A 573 -0.37 6.65 5.84
C LEU A 573 -1.43 7.52 6.54
N GLN A 574 -2.03 7.04 7.64
CA GLN A 574 -2.96 7.82 8.43
C GLN A 574 -2.50 7.96 9.86
N VAL A 575 -2.75 9.13 10.44
CA VAL A 575 -2.52 9.36 11.86
C VAL A 575 -3.65 8.70 12.65
N ILE A 576 -3.29 7.87 13.63
CA ILE A 576 -4.24 7.41 14.65
C ILE A 576 -4.67 8.63 15.45
N LEU A 577 -5.94 9.02 15.32
CA LEU A 577 -6.43 10.30 15.85
C LEU A 577 -6.28 10.44 17.37
N SER A 578 -6.26 9.32 18.11
CA SER A 578 -6.12 9.33 19.56
C SER A 578 -4.66 9.40 20.05
N THR A 579 -3.68 8.95 19.25
CA THR A 579 -2.28 8.82 19.71
C THR A 579 -1.27 9.62 18.91
N GLY A 580 -1.64 10.09 17.71
CA GLY A 580 -0.71 10.76 16.81
C GLY A 580 0.24 9.81 16.08
N VAL A 581 0.18 8.50 16.32
CA VAL A 581 1.03 7.50 15.66
C VAL A 581 0.59 7.37 14.20
N LEU A 582 1.53 7.37 13.26
CA LEU A 582 1.21 7.16 11.84
C LEU A 582 1.18 5.65 11.53
N ASN A 583 0.06 5.18 11.01
CA ASN A 583 -0.15 3.81 10.53
C ASN A 583 -0.17 3.76 9.01
N GLY A 584 0.54 2.78 8.45
CA GLY A 584 0.51 2.53 7.02
C GLY A 584 -0.24 1.27 6.59
N ILE A 585 -0.58 1.26 5.31
CA ILE A 585 -1.18 0.14 4.60
C ILE A 585 -0.13 -0.94 4.31
N LEU A 586 -0.55 -2.22 4.37
CA LEU A 586 0.22 -3.36 3.89
C LEU A 586 -0.32 -3.78 2.51
N VAL A 587 0.49 -3.67 1.45
CA VAL A 587 0.07 -4.05 0.10
C VAL A 587 0.51 -5.47 -0.21
N VAL A 588 -0.44 -6.33 -0.55
CA VAL A 588 -0.22 -7.74 -0.92
C VAL A 588 -0.77 -8.04 -2.32
N ARG A 589 -0.17 -9.02 -3.00
CA ARG A 589 -0.42 -9.28 -4.43
C ARG A 589 -0.88 -10.70 -4.73
N THR A 590 -0.86 -11.59 -3.74
CA THR A 590 -1.36 -12.98 -3.82
C THR A 590 -2.11 -13.36 -2.57
N VAL A 591 -2.95 -14.41 -2.65
CA VAL A 591 -3.64 -14.97 -1.48
C VAL A 591 -2.64 -15.50 -0.46
N ASP A 592 -1.57 -16.18 -0.89
CA ASP A 592 -0.55 -16.74 0.02
C ASP A 592 0.17 -15.65 0.81
N GLN A 593 0.52 -14.54 0.15
CA GLN A 593 1.13 -13.39 0.81
C GLN A 593 0.13 -12.74 1.77
N CYS A 594 -1.14 -12.58 1.37
CA CYS A 594 -2.19 -12.06 2.24
C CYS A 594 -2.39 -12.93 3.49
N ALA A 595 -2.45 -14.26 3.33
CA ALA A 595 -2.58 -15.21 4.41
C ALA A 595 -1.41 -15.12 5.40
N THR A 596 -0.19 -14.99 4.87
CA THR A 596 1.03 -14.81 5.67
C THR A 596 0.98 -13.52 6.49
N ILE A 597 0.67 -12.40 5.85
CA ILE A 597 0.59 -11.10 6.52
C ILE A 597 -0.55 -11.06 7.53
N LEU A 598 -1.73 -11.59 7.20
CA LEU A 598 -2.85 -11.69 8.12
C LEU A 598 -2.49 -12.52 9.35
N SER A 599 -1.89 -13.70 9.17
CA SER A 599 -1.44 -14.56 10.28
C SER A 599 -0.42 -13.83 11.17
N LYS A 600 0.55 -13.13 10.57
CA LYS A 600 1.54 -12.32 11.30
C LYS A 600 0.92 -11.14 12.05
N LEU A 601 -0.08 -10.47 11.48
CA LEU A 601 -0.81 -9.39 12.16
C LEU A 601 -1.57 -9.89 13.39
N ILE A 602 -2.30 -11.01 13.25
CA ILE A 602 -3.04 -11.62 14.37
C ILE A 602 -2.09 -12.02 15.49
N LYS A 603 -0.92 -12.58 15.15
CA LYS A 603 0.15 -12.96 16.08
C LYS A 603 1.01 -11.78 16.57
N ASN A 604 0.84 -10.57 16.02
CA ASN A 604 1.70 -9.41 16.24
C ASN A 604 3.21 -9.71 16.00
N ASN A 605 3.51 -10.45 14.93
CA ASN A 605 4.85 -10.92 14.54
C ASN A 605 5.13 -10.56 13.08
N LEU A 606 5.07 -9.27 12.75
CA LEU A 606 5.51 -8.80 11.44
C LEU A 606 7.04 -8.79 11.36
N SER A 607 7.58 -9.06 10.16
CA SER A 607 9.01 -8.94 9.88
C SER A 607 9.35 -7.49 9.60
N LEU A 608 9.83 -6.76 10.60
CA LEU A 608 10.01 -5.30 10.51
C LEU A 608 11.47 -4.91 10.28
N GLU A 609 11.68 -3.81 9.55
CA GLU A 609 12.98 -3.17 9.32
C GLU A 609 12.89 -1.68 9.62
N PHE A 610 13.80 -1.17 10.44
CA PHE A 610 13.89 0.26 10.71
C PHE A 610 14.81 0.96 9.71
N ILE A 611 14.27 1.94 9.00
CA ILE A 611 15.00 2.74 8.01
C ILE A 611 14.98 4.20 8.45
N LYS A 612 16.18 4.78 8.58
CA LYS A 612 16.38 6.22 8.78
C LYS A 612 16.78 6.85 7.45
N ASP A 613 15.96 7.74 6.91
CA ASP A 613 16.31 8.57 5.75
C ASP A 613 16.49 10.05 6.17
N SER A 614 16.75 10.94 5.22
CA SER A 614 17.00 12.36 5.49
C SER A 614 15.78 13.07 6.08
N ALA A 615 14.57 12.60 5.81
CA ALA A 615 13.32 13.27 6.15
C ALA A 615 12.51 12.54 7.22
N ASN A 616 12.68 11.22 7.38
CA ASN A 616 11.82 10.37 8.21
C ASN A 616 12.56 9.18 8.84
N TYR A 617 11.98 8.67 9.92
CA TYR A 617 12.18 7.31 10.42
C TYR A 617 11.00 6.47 9.97
N ARG A 618 11.27 5.32 9.35
CA ARG A 618 10.24 4.43 8.81
C ARG A 618 10.44 3.03 9.33
N LEU A 619 9.32 2.36 9.62
CA LEU A 619 9.30 0.94 9.90
C LEU A 619 8.67 0.24 8.70
N ILE A 620 9.41 -0.64 8.04
CA ILE A 620 9.00 -1.32 6.81
C ILE A 620 8.75 -2.79 7.11
N GLU A 621 7.66 -3.34 6.57
CA GLU A 621 7.41 -4.78 6.58
C GLU A 621 8.15 -5.42 5.40
N LYS A 622 9.04 -6.37 5.70
CA LYS A 622 10.03 -6.91 4.74
C LYS A 622 9.40 -7.71 3.60
N ASP A 623 8.34 -8.47 3.87
CA ASP A 623 7.74 -9.36 2.87
C ASP A 623 6.91 -8.60 1.83
N THR A 624 6.39 -7.43 2.18
CA THR A 624 5.56 -6.58 1.32
C THR A 624 6.27 -5.32 0.82
N GLY A 625 7.35 -4.91 1.49
CA GLY A 625 8.03 -3.63 1.29
C GLY A 625 7.20 -2.41 1.72
N SER A 626 6.10 -2.62 2.46
CA SER A 626 5.17 -1.55 2.82
C SER A 626 5.64 -0.82 4.07
N THR A 627 5.47 0.51 4.10
CA THR A 627 5.77 1.30 5.30
C THR A 627 4.62 1.16 6.31
N VAL A 628 4.92 0.66 7.50
CA VAL A 628 3.94 0.37 8.57
C VAL A 628 3.83 1.52 9.57
N ARG A 629 4.95 2.20 9.87
CA ARG A 629 5.03 3.34 10.79
C ARG A 629 5.98 4.40 10.27
N VAL A 630 5.72 5.65 10.60
CA VAL A 630 6.57 6.79 10.24
C VAL A 630 6.64 7.81 11.38
N ILE A 631 7.84 8.32 11.65
CA ILE A 631 8.06 9.54 12.43
C ILE A 631 8.85 10.52 11.55
N SER A 632 8.35 11.75 11.41
CA SER A 632 9.07 12.77 10.63
C SER A 632 10.31 13.27 11.36
N ARG A 633 11.37 13.59 10.62
CA ARG A 633 12.57 14.30 11.10
C ARG A 633 12.42 15.82 10.96
N ASN A 634 11.34 16.31 10.36
CA ASN A 634 11.08 17.73 10.25
C ASN A 634 10.78 18.33 11.64
N ARG A 635 11.56 19.34 12.04
CA ARG A 635 11.51 19.90 13.38
C ARG A 635 10.17 20.54 13.74
N LEU A 636 9.54 21.24 12.80
CA LEU A 636 8.24 21.86 13.05
C LEU A 636 7.14 20.80 13.19
N LEU A 637 7.16 19.77 12.34
CA LEU A 637 6.22 18.65 12.47
C LEU A 637 6.39 17.93 13.80
N LEU A 638 7.62 17.61 14.20
CA LEU A 638 7.89 17.00 15.51
C LEU A 638 7.33 17.85 16.66
N ASN A 639 7.57 19.16 16.64
CA ASN A 639 7.04 20.07 17.65
C ASN A 639 5.50 20.11 17.64
N ALA A 640 4.88 20.11 16.46
CA ALA A 640 3.42 20.12 16.33
C ALA A 640 2.81 18.81 16.86
N PHE A 641 3.37 17.66 16.49
CA PHE A 641 2.91 16.36 16.99
C PHE A 641 3.08 16.25 18.51
N SER A 642 4.24 16.68 19.03
CA SER A 642 4.47 16.78 20.48
C SER A 642 3.40 17.68 21.12
N MET A 643 3.20 18.92 20.67
CA MET A 643 2.23 19.81 21.31
C MET A 643 0.77 19.35 21.24
N HIS A 644 0.35 18.71 20.14
CA HIS A 644 -1.06 18.37 19.92
C HIS A 644 -1.45 16.95 20.37
N TYR A 645 -0.51 16.01 20.46
CA TYR A 645 -0.80 14.63 20.88
C TYR A 645 -0.23 14.25 22.25
N HIS A 646 0.73 15.00 22.80
CA HIS A 646 1.34 14.74 24.11
C HIS A 646 0.36 14.92 25.29
N GLN A 647 -0.80 15.56 25.06
CA GLN A 647 -1.84 15.83 26.08
C GLN A 647 -2.99 14.82 26.11
N VAL A 648 -3.05 13.85 25.20
CA VAL A 648 -4.12 12.83 25.25
C VAL A 648 -3.71 11.78 26.27
N ASN A 649 -4.06 12.02 27.53
CA ASN A 649 -4.11 10.98 28.56
C ASN A 649 -5.01 9.85 28.03
N LEU A 650 -4.43 8.66 27.87
CA LEU A 650 -5.20 7.40 27.84
C LEU A 650 -5.60 7.04 29.27
#